data_AF-A0A2G2JM09-F1
#
_entry.id   AF-A0A2G2JM09-F1
#
_cell.length_a   1.000
_cell.length_b   1.000
_cell.length_c   1.000
_cell.angle_alpha   90.00
_cell.angle_beta   90.00
_cell.angle_gamma   90.00
#
_symmetry.space_group_name_H-M   'P 1'
#
loop_
_entity.id
_entity.type
_entity.pdbx_description
1 polymer ?
#
loop_
_entity_poly.entity_id
_entity_poly.type
_entity_poly.pdbx_seq_one_letter_code
_entity_poly.pdbx_strand_id
1 'polypeptide(L)'
;MPQIINTNIASLNAQRNLDKSQSSNQQALQRLSSGLRINSAKDDAAGLAISTRFTSQIKGLDVAVRNAGDGIALAQTAEGALGSINESLQRIRELAVQSANATNSDVDRDALQSEVDQLVAEISRTADETDFNGRKLLDGSFSATFQVGANAGQTVDISIGELTADKLGSSSQSGLSARGTDQSLGNGDLTINGVAVQASRAEDDTSSTSNNSASAISKVAAINRVSDDTGVSAFVNDNVAAGSTQSPEAGTGTFKLNGVEISFSTTTDSAQTRAAISQAINAVAEQTGVSAVDTESGSTGVNLVAEDGRNIQISDVTFSGTDFAAATGLAEAGTYEGGYTLIADGDQKTIDISGGNGTGRGDLANAGLTAGSYDRAEAVSVSTKVSDSTQSTTVGGGSLANTLARADSGGTFISATAGTATSVVTSTATTAQITDSGASVTITQGTTAVTYSNAGNQDISAYADAAETAATTAGIAVNFFEQGSLDLSSLDVGDSFTIGAVTVNVAGTSAILRAENVVDQLNAGDFSADLGATGFLNAELQGTAGDVNITFRNETNSPLTASRSTAGAVTLGGTTISTTATGTIITGELGFASTSATGEAVDVVLTDAADDLLAANGTVTGSSSSGDVLTTTNETNISVSIGDTDASPAAPLAAGSTVAELAQAVDGVAGVKAYEEITLTIDSSNLESGEQLRLSSGATNIDVTATPDSAGNFTLQGLADDINGTDFSTANMDVSAAYDADSGEITMTIRNYSANTVGIESEGASGGGITVAEGGGTTVGENTLNLSGELKYFSEDGQDVNVTLSDPTTGGELFTGKSSSTDYTGVNGLEDGDLLINGVTIGAADVNADKASATVSSDGAKILSSEKSQSAIAIAAAINKVSDETGVTANVNATEVVGGDGTNIDLTQFEEGDQAGIYINGVEVGTVTLQADGGGTLDSDRARADALNLINQNAGKTGVTATDNGVSLTLSAADGRNVSIAIDDKSGSSASIGAVMGLDAEVAGIGEQTFGDASVASAATSPEAAAYETTYGSVSLSSAKEFTLEGGANGNSELSAMGLATGTYGGGEDGQFLSDIDISTFEGATAAITAIDNAIGQVASQRADLGAIQNRLESTVSNLQVTSENLNAANSRIQDADFAAETAELSRTQVLQQAGISVLAQANAAGQQVLSLLG
;
A
#
# COMPACT_ATOMS: atom_id res chain seq x y z
N MET A 1 34.55 -53.13 -82.14
CA MET A 1 34.94 -52.56 -80.83
C MET A 1 36.46 -52.64 -80.72
N PRO A 2 37.18 -51.51 -80.58
CA PRO A 2 38.63 -51.56 -80.35
C PRO A 2 38.92 -52.30 -79.04
N GLN A 3 39.73 -53.36 -79.10
CA GLN A 3 40.15 -54.11 -77.92
C GLN A 3 41.29 -53.34 -77.24
N ILE A 4 40.95 -52.59 -76.19
CA ILE A 4 41.92 -51.88 -75.36
C ILE A 4 42.41 -52.88 -74.29
N ILE A 5 43.65 -53.34 -74.40
CA ILE A 5 44.21 -54.42 -73.56
C ILE A 5 44.52 -53.94 -72.12
N ASN A 6 44.81 -52.64 -71.93
CA ASN A 6 45.10 -52.07 -70.61
C ASN A 6 43.86 -51.93 -69.70
N THR A 7 42.63 -52.03 -70.22
CA THR A 7 41.40 -51.92 -69.43
C THR A 7 40.46 -53.06 -69.81
N ASN A 8 40.42 -54.14 -69.01
CA ASN A 8 39.52 -55.27 -69.25
C ASN A 8 38.08 -54.94 -68.80
N ILE A 9 37.28 -54.42 -69.74
CA ILE A 9 35.89 -54.00 -69.48
C ILE A 9 35.01 -55.19 -69.06
N ALA A 10 35.26 -56.41 -69.56
CA ALA A 10 34.48 -57.60 -69.19
C ALA A 10 34.75 -58.01 -67.73
N SER A 11 36.01 -57.96 -67.30
CA SER A 11 36.42 -58.19 -65.90
C SER A 11 35.89 -57.09 -64.98
N LEU A 12 35.97 -55.81 -65.38
CA LEU A 12 35.39 -54.69 -64.63
C LEU A 12 33.87 -54.78 -64.52
N ASN A 13 33.17 -55.26 -65.55
CA ASN A 13 31.73 -55.52 -65.50
C ASN A 13 31.39 -56.69 -64.57
N ALA A 14 32.15 -57.79 -64.63
CA ALA A 14 31.98 -58.93 -63.73
C ALA A 14 32.26 -58.55 -62.27
N GLN A 15 33.31 -57.76 -62.01
CA GLN A 15 33.66 -57.22 -60.71
C GLN A 15 32.57 -56.27 -60.18
N ARG A 16 32.07 -55.32 -60.99
CA ARG A 16 30.94 -54.46 -60.59
C ARG A 16 29.67 -55.24 -60.24
N ASN A 17 29.38 -56.32 -60.97
CA ASN A 17 28.22 -57.18 -60.69
C ASN A 17 28.45 -58.07 -59.44
N LEU A 18 29.68 -58.51 -59.20
CA LEU A 18 30.08 -59.23 -57.98
C LEU A 18 29.96 -58.30 -56.76
N ASP A 19 30.50 -57.09 -56.82
CA ASP A 19 30.42 -56.09 -55.76
C ASP A 19 28.96 -55.73 -55.46
N LYS A 20 28.12 -55.63 -56.49
CA LYS A 20 26.66 -55.45 -56.34
C LYS A 20 26.01 -56.63 -55.62
N SER A 21 26.36 -57.87 -55.98
CA SER A 21 25.82 -59.08 -55.33
C SER A 21 26.33 -59.23 -53.89
N GLN A 22 27.57 -58.83 -53.62
CA GLN A 22 28.16 -58.84 -52.29
C GLN A 22 27.50 -57.79 -51.38
N SER A 23 27.21 -56.60 -51.90
CA SER A 23 26.43 -55.56 -51.21
C SER A 23 25.01 -56.03 -50.88
N SER A 24 24.30 -56.65 -51.85
CA SER A 24 22.96 -57.21 -51.60
C SER A 24 22.98 -58.37 -50.59
N ASN A 25 23.99 -59.23 -50.62
CA ASN A 25 24.17 -60.31 -49.64
C ASN A 25 24.42 -59.75 -48.22
N GLN A 26 25.24 -58.71 -48.09
CA GLN A 26 25.47 -58.02 -46.81
C GLN A 26 24.19 -57.37 -46.28
N GLN A 27 23.40 -56.73 -47.14
CA GLN A 27 22.12 -56.14 -46.77
C GLN A 27 21.11 -57.21 -46.31
N ALA A 28 21.04 -58.35 -47.00
CA ALA A 28 20.16 -59.45 -46.62
C ALA A 28 20.57 -60.10 -45.28
N LEU A 29 21.87 -60.29 -45.06
CA LEU A 29 22.40 -60.73 -43.77
C LEU A 29 22.08 -59.74 -42.64
N GLN A 30 22.20 -58.44 -42.91
CA GLN A 30 21.89 -57.39 -41.93
C GLN A 30 20.40 -57.38 -41.56
N ARG A 31 19.50 -57.49 -42.54
CA ARG A 31 18.05 -57.58 -42.31
C ARG A 31 17.63 -58.85 -41.59
N LEU A 32 18.22 -60.00 -41.97
CA LEU A 32 17.94 -61.28 -41.32
C LEU A 32 18.49 -61.32 -39.88
N SER A 33 19.65 -60.70 -39.63
CA SER A 33 20.27 -60.65 -38.31
C SER A 33 19.59 -59.68 -37.35
N SER A 34 19.06 -58.55 -37.86
CA SER A 34 18.32 -57.57 -37.06
C SER A 34 16.85 -57.93 -36.90
N GLY A 35 16.30 -58.75 -37.81
CA GLY A 35 14.86 -58.95 -37.93
C GLY A 35 14.12 -57.76 -38.53
N LEU A 36 14.82 -56.68 -38.90
CA LEU A 36 14.25 -55.44 -39.39
C LEU A 36 14.54 -55.26 -40.89
N ARG A 37 13.50 -54.97 -41.67
CA ARG A 37 13.58 -54.57 -43.07
C ARG A 37 14.29 -53.22 -43.24
N ILE A 38 14.07 -52.29 -42.30
CA ILE A 38 14.65 -50.93 -42.30
C ILE A 38 15.65 -50.83 -41.13
N ASN A 39 16.95 -50.80 -41.43
CA ASN A 39 18.00 -50.65 -40.42
C ASN A 39 18.64 -49.25 -40.41
N SER A 40 18.60 -48.55 -41.53
CA SER A 40 19.21 -47.23 -41.69
C SER A 40 18.34 -46.31 -42.55
N ALA A 41 18.54 -45.00 -42.44
CA ALA A 41 17.83 -44.01 -43.27
C ALA A 41 18.08 -44.17 -44.78
N LYS A 42 19.14 -44.92 -45.17
CA LYS A 42 19.44 -45.26 -46.56
C LYS A 42 18.48 -46.31 -47.13
N ASP A 43 17.88 -47.15 -46.29
CA ASP A 43 17.00 -48.24 -46.73
C ASP A 43 15.60 -47.72 -47.11
N ASP A 44 15.02 -46.87 -46.26
CA ASP A 44 13.77 -46.14 -46.51
C ASP A 44 13.64 -44.98 -45.51
N ALA A 45 13.91 -43.75 -45.96
CA ALA A 45 13.87 -42.56 -45.10
C ALA A 45 12.46 -42.24 -44.59
N ALA A 46 11.43 -42.44 -45.42
CA ALA A 46 10.04 -42.17 -45.06
C ALA A 46 9.50 -43.26 -44.12
N GLY A 47 9.79 -44.53 -44.43
CA GLY A 47 9.45 -45.67 -43.58
C GLY A 47 10.11 -45.58 -42.20
N LEU A 48 11.39 -45.19 -42.13
CA LEU A 48 12.08 -44.94 -40.87
C LEU A 48 11.45 -43.78 -40.09
N ALA A 49 11.14 -42.65 -40.73
CA ALA A 49 10.53 -41.49 -40.07
C ALA A 49 9.15 -41.81 -39.47
N ILE A 50 8.33 -42.58 -40.20
CA ILE A 50 7.02 -43.03 -39.71
C ILE A 50 7.18 -44.01 -38.55
N SER A 51 8.10 -44.99 -38.68
CA SER A 51 8.38 -45.97 -37.63
C SER A 51 8.94 -45.31 -36.36
N THR A 52 9.81 -44.30 -36.48
CA THR A 52 10.30 -43.53 -35.33
C THR A 52 9.18 -42.74 -34.67
N ARG A 53 8.25 -42.17 -35.44
CA ARG A 53 7.06 -41.49 -34.89
C ARG A 53 6.12 -42.46 -34.19
N PHE A 54 5.83 -43.61 -34.79
CA PHE A 54 5.02 -44.66 -34.15
C PHE A 54 5.69 -45.20 -32.89
N THR A 55 7.00 -45.41 -32.91
CA THR A 55 7.74 -45.82 -31.71
C THR A 55 7.64 -44.78 -30.60
N SER A 56 7.74 -43.48 -30.93
CA SER A 56 7.54 -42.39 -29.97
C SER A 56 6.11 -42.38 -29.43
N GLN A 57 5.11 -42.50 -30.30
CA GLN A 57 3.70 -42.54 -29.92
C GLN A 57 3.37 -43.76 -29.05
N ILE A 58 3.85 -44.96 -29.40
CA ILE A 58 3.67 -46.18 -28.61
C ILE A 58 4.26 -45.99 -27.21
N LYS A 59 5.50 -45.50 -27.10
CA LYS A 59 6.11 -45.19 -25.80
C LYS A 59 5.31 -44.15 -25.03
N GLY A 60 4.78 -43.13 -25.71
CA GLY A 60 3.90 -42.12 -25.11
C GLY A 60 2.59 -42.74 -24.60
N LEU A 61 1.95 -43.62 -25.38
CA LEU A 61 0.75 -44.34 -24.99
C LEU A 61 1.00 -45.30 -23.82
N ASP A 62 2.15 -45.98 -23.78
CA ASP A 62 2.50 -46.90 -22.69
C ASP A 62 2.80 -46.14 -21.37
N VAL A 63 3.33 -44.92 -21.45
CA VAL A 63 3.41 -44.01 -20.30
C VAL A 63 2.02 -43.52 -19.91
N ALA A 64 1.18 -43.12 -20.88
CA ALA A 64 -0.18 -42.67 -20.63
C ALA A 64 -1.07 -43.74 -19.96
N VAL A 65 -0.93 -45.02 -20.36
CA VAL A 65 -1.63 -46.14 -19.70
C VAL A 65 -1.18 -46.30 -18.25
N ARG A 66 0.12 -46.10 -17.95
CA ARG A 66 0.61 -46.11 -16.57
C ARG A 66 0.08 -44.92 -15.78
N ASN A 67 0.16 -43.71 -16.32
CA ASN A 67 -0.37 -42.50 -15.69
C ASN A 67 -1.87 -42.63 -15.39
N ALA A 68 -2.66 -43.17 -16.33
CA ALA A 68 -4.08 -43.44 -16.10
C ALA A 68 -4.30 -44.52 -15.03
N GLY A 69 -3.44 -45.54 -14.98
CA GLY A 69 -3.43 -46.53 -13.90
C GLY A 69 -3.11 -45.93 -12.52
N ASP A 70 -2.15 -45.01 -12.45
CA ASP A 70 -1.82 -44.27 -11.23
C ASP A 70 -2.99 -43.37 -10.80
N GLY A 71 -3.67 -42.73 -11.74
CA GLY A 71 -4.91 -41.97 -11.48
C GLY A 71 -6.05 -42.83 -10.92
N ILE A 72 -6.20 -44.07 -11.42
CA ILE A 72 -7.17 -45.04 -10.87
C ILE A 72 -6.78 -45.43 -9.44
N ALA A 73 -5.50 -45.75 -9.20
CA ALA A 73 -5.03 -46.14 -7.87
C ALA A 73 -5.20 -45.00 -6.84
N LEU A 74 -4.95 -43.76 -7.27
CA LEU A 74 -5.21 -42.57 -6.47
C LEU A 74 -6.69 -42.42 -6.14
N ALA A 75 -7.56 -42.48 -7.15
CA ALA A 75 -9.01 -42.36 -6.96
C ALA A 75 -9.56 -43.47 -6.05
N GLN A 76 -9.01 -44.69 -6.11
CA GLN A 76 -9.37 -45.79 -5.23
C GLN A 76 -8.90 -45.59 -3.79
N THR A 77 -7.73 -44.98 -3.60
CA THR A 77 -7.20 -44.65 -2.26
C THR A 77 -8.08 -43.60 -1.59
N ALA A 78 -8.43 -42.54 -2.33
CA ALA A 78 -9.37 -41.52 -1.87
C ALA A 78 -10.76 -42.13 -1.58
N GLU A 79 -11.33 -42.92 -2.50
CA GLU A 79 -12.64 -43.58 -2.31
C GLU A 79 -12.67 -44.49 -1.07
N GLY A 80 -11.57 -45.19 -0.77
CA GLY A 80 -11.46 -46.02 0.43
C GLY A 80 -11.48 -45.22 1.73
N ALA A 81 -10.77 -44.08 1.75
CA ALA A 81 -10.79 -43.16 2.88
C ALA A 81 -12.19 -42.54 3.06
N LEU A 82 -12.84 -42.11 1.98
CA LEU A 82 -14.22 -41.60 2.00
C LEU A 82 -15.24 -42.65 2.44
N GLY A 83 -15.01 -43.93 2.14
CA GLY A 83 -15.81 -45.03 2.67
C GLY A 83 -15.72 -45.12 4.20
N SER A 84 -14.52 -44.96 4.76
CA SER A 84 -14.29 -44.98 6.21
C SER A 84 -14.90 -43.77 6.91
N ILE A 85 -14.82 -42.58 6.29
CA ILE A 85 -15.50 -41.37 6.77
C ILE A 85 -17.03 -41.57 6.73
N ASN A 86 -17.58 -42.15 5.66
CA ASN A 86 -19.02 -42.40 5.55
C ASN A 86 -19.53 -43.37 6.63
N GLU A 87 -18.77 -44.42 6.95
CA GLU A 87 -19.09 -45.35 8.05
C GLU A 87 -19.08 -44.64 9.41
N SER A 88 -18.11 -43.75 9.63
CA SER A 88 -18.01 -42.94 10.86
C SER A 88 -19.19 -41.97 10.97
N LEU A 89 -19.55 -41.27 9.89
CA LEU A 89 -20.72 -40.38 9.84
C LEU A 89 -22.04 -41.12 10.10
N GLN A 90 -22.22 -42.31 9.52
CA GLN A 90 -23.39 -43.14 9.81
C GLN A 90 -23.45 -43.54 11.29
N ARG A 91 -22.31 -43.84 11.91
CA ARG A 91 -22.24 -44.14 13.34
C ARG A 91 -22.59 -42.92 14.20
N ILE A 92 -22.06 -41.74 13.88
CA ILE A 92 -22.42 -40.48 14.56
C ILE A 92 -23.92 -40.23 14.42
N ARG A 93 -24.51 -40.49 13.24
CA ARG A 93 -25.96 -40.37 13.01
C ARG A 93 -26.78 -41.26 13.93
N GLU A 94 -26.36 -42.52 14.12
CA GLU A 94 -27.01 -43.44 15.05
C GLU A 94 -26.98 -42.91 16.48
N LEU A 95 -25.83 -42.37 16.91
CA LEU A 95 -25.63 -41.79 18.25
C LEU A 95 -26.48 -40.53 18.44
N ALA A 96 -26.57 -39.65 17.43
CA ALA A 96 -27.41 -38.46 17.46
C ALA A 96 -28.90 -38.84 17.58
N VAL A 97 -29.39 -39.78 16.76
CA VAL A 97 -30.76 -40.31 16.85
C VAL A 97 -31.00 -41.01 18.19
N GLN A 98 -30.01 -41.72 18.73
CA GLN A 98 -30.10 -42.33 20.05
C GLN A 98 -30.24 -41.24 21.12
N SER A 99 -29.38 -40.21 21.12
CA SER A 99 -29.38 -39.12 22.10
C SER A 99 -30.66 -38.27 22.06
N ALA A 100 -31.24 -38.09 20.87
CA ALA A 100 -32.52 -37.40 20.67
C ALA A 100 -33.72 -38.10 21.37
N ASN A 101 -33.58 -39.34 21.85
CA ASN A 101 -34.64 -39.95 22.66
C ASN A 101 -34.74 -39.30 24.05
N ALA A 102 -35.95 -38.86 24.40
CA ALA A 102 -36.26 -38.28 25.72
C ALA A 102 -36.08 -39.22 26.92
N THR A 103 -35.78 -40.51 26.69
CA THR A 103 -35.54 -41.50 27.74
C THR A 103 -34.08 -41.58 28.20
N ASN A 104 -33.13 -40.97 27.47
CA ASN A 104 -31.74 -40.89 27.90
C ASN A 104 -31.56 -39.81 28.96
N SER A 105 -30.74 -40.09 29.97
CA SER A 105 -30.33 -39.09 30.96
C SER A 105 -29.20 -38.23 30.42
N ASP A 106 -28.95 -37.07 31.02
CA ASP A 106 -27.84 -36.19 30.64
C ASP A 106 -26.49 -36.92 30.72
N VAL A 107 -26.30 -37.80 31.72
CA VAL A 107 -25.10 -38.65 31.84
C VAL A 107 -24.96 -39.64 30.68
N ASP A 108 -26.08 -40.18 30.18
CA ASP A 108 -26.05 -41.06 29.01
C ASP A 108 -25.71 -40.27 27.75
N ARG A 109 -26.20 -39.02 27.62
CA ARG A 109 -25.88 -38.15 26.49
C ARG A 109 -24.43 -37.69 26.49
N ASP A 110 -23.86 -37.36 27.65
CA ASP A 110 -22.42 -37.04 27.79
C ASP A 110 -21.53 -38.21 27.35
N ALA A 111 -21.93 -39.45 27.67
CA ALA A 111 -21.21 -40.64 27.24
C ALA A 111 -21.32 -40.88 25.73
N LEU A 112 -22.48 -40.60 25.13
CA LEU A 112 -22.67 -40.64 23.67
C LEU A 112 -21.86 -39.54 22.98
N GLN A 113 -21.81 -38.32 23.54
CA GLN A 113 -20.99 -37.22 23.03
C GLN A 113 -19.51 -37.60 23.01
N SER A 114 -18.99 -38.23 24.07
CA SER A 114 -17.60 -38.70 24.08
C SER A 114 -17.27 -39.71 22.98
N GLU A 115 -18.26 -40.50 22.54
CA GLU A 115 -18.11 -41.40 21.38
C GLU A 115 -18.15 -40.62 20.07
N VAL A 116 -19.02 -39.61 19.96
CA VAL A 116 -19.05 -38.68 18.82
C VAL A 116 -17.72 -37.95 18.67
N ASP A 117 -17.16 -37.37 19.73
CA ASP A 117 -15.88 -36.66 19.71
C ASP A 117 -14.75 -37.55 19.16
N GLN A 118 -14.74 -38.84 19.54
CA GLN A 118 -13.75 -39.81 19.04
C GLN A 118 -13.93 -40.12 17.56
N LEU A 119 -15.17 -40.21 17.10
CA LEU A 119 -15.47 -40.45 15.69
C LEU A 119 -15.14 -39.23 14.83
N VAL A 120 -15.42 -38.02 15.31
CA VAL A 120 -15.03 -36.76 14.64
C VAL A 120 -13.52 -36.65 14.56
N ALA A 121 -12.79 -36.94 15.65
CA ALA A 121 -11.32 -36.96 15.63
C ALA A 121 -10.75 -38.00 14.65
N GLU A 122 -11.40 -39.16 14.52
CA GLU A 122 -11.02 -40.19 13.54
C GLU A 122 -11.30 -39.75 12.09
N ILE A 123 -12.38 -39.00 11.85
CA ILE A 123 -12.67 -38.39 10.56
C ILE A 123 -11.59 -37.37 10.21
N SER A 124 -11.25 -36.44 11.11
CA SER A 124 -10.17 -35.46 10.89
C SER A 124 -8.84 -36.15 10.61
N ARG A 125 -8.47 -37.15 11.42
CA ARG A 125 -7.25 -37.94 11.19
C ARG A 125 -7.25 -38.62 9.82
N THR A 126 -8.38 -39.19 9.39
CA THR A 126 -8.48 -39.83 8.08
C THR A 126 -8.34 -38.82 6.95
N ALA A 127 -8.93 -37.64 7.08
CA ALA A 127 -8.78 -36.55 6.11
C ALA A 127 -7.31 -36.08 6.03
N ASP A 128 -6.69 -35.79 7.17
CA ASP A 128 -5.34 -35.21 7.26
C ASP A 128 -4.23 -36.21 6.92
N GLU A 129 -4.38 -37.49 7.26
CA GLU A 129 -3.33 -38.50 7.07
C GLU A 129 -3.38 -39.17 5.70
N THR A 130 -4.51 -39.13 4.98
CA THR A 130 -4.63 -39.80 3.68
C THR A 130 -3.78 -39.10 2.62
N ASP A 131 -2.71 -39.77 2.18
CA ASP A 131 -1.82 -39.28 1.12
C ASP A 131 -1.61 -40.32 0.01
N PHE A 132 -1.24 -39.83 -1.18
CA PHE A 132 -0.72 -40.64 -2.27
C PHE A 132 0.61 -40.05 -2.76
N ASN A 133 1.69 -40.80 -2.57
CA ASN A 133 3.06 -40.35 -2.84
C ASN A 133 3.42 -39.04 -2.11
N GLY A 134 2.98 -38.88 -0.86
CA GLY A 134 3.30 -37.72 -0.03
C GLY A 134 2.47 -36.47 -0.32
N ARG A 135 1.50 -36.54 -1.25
CA ARG A 135 0.51 -35.49 -1.46
C ARG A 135 -0.80 -35.87 -0.78
N LYS A 136 -1.31 -34.96 0.05
CA LYS A 136 -2.60 -35.10 0.74
C LYS A 136 -3.73 -35.10 -0.28
N LEU A 137 -4.79 -35.86 -0.01
CA LEU A 137 -5.89 -36.06 -0.94
C LEU A 137 -7.20 -35.39 -0.52
N LEU A 138 -7.44 -35.20 0.79
CA LEU A 138 -8.76 -34.84 1.35
C LEU A 138 -8.77 -33.47 2.07
N ASP A 139 -7.66 -32.75 2.03
CA ASP A 139 -7.48 -31.43 2.67
C ASP A 139 -7.82 -30.27 1.72
N GLY A 140 -8.45 -30.54 0.58
CA GLY A 140 -8.84 -29.54 -0.42
C GLY A 140 -7.71 -29.05 -1.32
N SER A 141 -6.45 -29.26 -0.95
CA SER A 141 -5.29 -28.83 -1.74
C SER A 141 -5.08 -29.66 -3.02
N PHE A 142 -5.75 -30.80 -3.14
CA PHE A 142 -5.47 -31.78 -4.18
C PHE A 142 -6.14 -31.45 -5.52
N SER A 143 -5.34 -30.95 -6.45
CA SER A 143 -5.65 -30.88 -7.88
C SER A 143 -4.51 -31.48 -8.71
N ALA A 144 -4.84 -32.41 -9.62
CA ALA A 144 -3.85 -33.05 -10.47
C ALA A 144 -4.37 -33.31 -11.89
N THR A 145 -3.57 -32.89 -12.86
CA THR A 145 -3.79 -33.18 -14.28
C THR A 145 -3.01 -34.42 -14.69
N PHE A 146 -3.72 -35.48 -15.07
CA PHE A 146 -3.11 -36.72 -15.57
C PHE A 146 -3.03 -36.68 -17.09
N GLN A 147 -1.81 -36.71 -17.62
CA GLN A 147 -1.57 -36.89 -19.06
C GLN A 147 -1.88 -38.33 -19.46
N VAL A 148 -3.02 -38.54 -20.11
CA VAL A 148 -3.57 -39.85 -20.52
C VAL A 148 -3.51 -40.06 -22.04
N GLY A 149 -2.68 -39.31 -22.75
CA GLY A 149 -2.47 -39.48 -24.18
C GLY A 149 -1.05 -39.20 -24.62
N ALA A 150 -0.72 -39.55 -25.88
CA ALA A 150 0.63 -39.37 -26.42
C ALA A 150 0.91 -37.94 -26.92
N ASN A 151 -0.10 -37.09 -27.02
CA ASN A 151 0.04 -35.69 -27.45
C ASN A 151 -0.32 -34.74 -26.29
N ALA A 152 0.33 -33.58 -26.23
CA ALA A 152 0.02 -32.54 -25.25
C ALA A 152 -1.47 -32.14 -25.28
N GLY A 153 -2.05 -31.89 -24.11
CA GLY A 153 -3.46 -31.52 -23.93
C GLY A 153 -4.45 -32.69 -23.89
N GLN A 154 -3.98 -33.93 -23.94
CA GLN A 154 -4.81 -35.13 -23.75
C GLN A 154 -4.81 -35.55 -22.28
N THR A 155 -5.52 -34.78 -21.46
CA THR A 155 -5.47 -34.90 -20.00
C THR A 155 -6.82 -35.29 -19.40
N VAL A 156 -6.76 -35.79 -18.17
CA VAL A 156 -7.90 -35.94 -17.26
C VAL A 156 -7.53 -35.23 -15.97
N ASP A 157 -8.32 -34.23 -15.62
CA ASP A 157 -8.16 -33.50 -14.37
C ASP A 157 -8.93 -34.22 -13.27
N ILE A 158 -8.28 -34.33 -12.10
CA ILE A 158 -8.85 -34.89 -10.89
C ILE A 158 -8.68 -33.84 -9.80
N SER A 159 -9.81 -33.35 -9.29
CA SER A 159 -9.85 -32.55 -8.06
C SER A 159 -10.64 -33.31 -7.00
N ILE A 160 -10.18 -33.18 -5.77
CA ILE A 160 -10.85 -33.75 -4.60
C ILE A 160 -11.09 -32.59 -3.63
N GLY A 161 -12.35 -32.38 -3.26
CA GLY A 161 -12.73 -31.31 -2.33
C GLY A 161 -12.18 -31.54 -0.93
N GLU A 162 -12.13 -30.46 -0.15
CA GLU A 162 -11.83 -30.53 1.28
C GLU A 162 -12.97 -31.26 2.02
N LEU A 163 -12.62 -32.29 2.79
CA LEU A 163 -13.57 -33.12 3.53
C LEU A 163 -13.11 -33.32 4.98
N THR A 164 -12.57 -32.26 5.56
CA THR A 164 -12.20 -32.15 6.98
C THR A 164 -13.45 -31.97 7.86
N ALA A 165 -13.34 -32.27 9.15
CA ALA A 165 -14.47 -32.14 10.09
C ALA A 165 -14.99 -30.70 10.20
N ASP A 166 -14.12 -29.72 9.96
CA ASP A 166 -14.42 -28.29 10.02
C ASP A 166 -15.12 -27.76 8.77
N LYS A 167 -15.28 -28.61 7.73
CA LYS A 167 -15.99 -28.27 6.48
C LYS A 167 -17.18 -29.18 6.19
N LEU A 168 -17.19 -30.40 6.74
CA LEU A 168 -18.30 -31.34 6.60
C LEU A 168 -19.52 -30.87 7.41
N GLY A 169 -20.71 -30.93 6.80
CA GLY A 169 -22.00 -30.70 7.49
C GLY A 169 -22.73 -29.39 7.15
N SER A 170 -22.08 -28.48 6.42
CA SER A 170 -22.73 -27.30 5.82
C SER A 170 -23.56 -27.67 4.58
N SER A 171 -24.72 -27.03 4.36
CA SER A 171 -25.60 -27.33 3.22
C SER A 171 -24.97 -26.86 1.90
N SER A 172 -25.01 -27.71 0.86
CA SER A 172 -24.21 -27.56 -0.38
C SER A 172 -24.79 -26.62 -1.44
N GLN A 173 -25.50 -25.55 -1.07
CA GLN A 173 -25.91 -24.52 -2.03
C GLN A 173 -24.94 -23.35 -1.98
N SER A 174 -24.24 -23.10 -3.10
CA SER A 174 -23.38 -21.91 -3.25
C SER A 174 -24.29 -20.70 -3.36
N GLY A 175 -24.33 -19.85 -2.34
CA GLY A 175 -25.01 -18.56 -2.36
C GLY A 175 -24.00 -17.45 -2.68
N LEU A 176 -24.22 -16.69 -3.74
CA LEU A 176 -23.47 -15.45 -4.04
C LEU A 176 -24.44 -14.28 -4.07
N SER A 177 -24.46 -13.47 -3.01
CA SER A 177 -25.24 -12.24 -2.96
C SER A 177 -24.56 -11.10 -3.72
N ALA A 178 -25.36 -10.40 -4.51
CA ALA A 178 -25.02 -9.19 -5.23
C ALA A 178 -25.62 -7.96 -4.54
N ARG A 179 -24.87 -6.86 -4.52
CA ARG A 179 -25.34 -5.58 -3.99
C ARG A 179 -26.37 -4.95 -4.93
N GLY A 180 -27.34 -4.23 -4.37
CA GLY A 180 -28.17 -3.32 -5.14
C GLY A 180 -27.33 -2.21 -5.76
N THR A 181 -27.57 -1.90 -7.02
CA THR A 181 -26.91 -0.80 -7.73
C THR A 181 -27.96 0.02 -8.45
N ASP A 182 -27.73 1.32 -8.54
CA ASP A 182 -28.60 2.28 -9.21
C ASP A 182 -28.62 2.10 -10.74
N GLN A 183 -27.70 1.29 -11.27
CA GLN A 183 -27.60 0.97 -12.69
C GLN A 183 -28.32 -0.34 -13.04
N SER A 184 -29.05 -0.32 -14.16
CA SER A 184 -29.64 -1.52 -14.76
C SER A 184 -28.58 -2.39 -15.44
N LEU A 185 -28.79 -3.70 -15.50
CA LEU A 185 -27.97 -4.60 -16.32
C LEU A 185 -28.13 -4.27 -17.80
N GLY A 186 -27.03 -3.97 -18.47
CA GLY A 186 -26.87 -3.92 -19.92
C GLY A 186 -26.52 -5.28 -20.52
N ASN A 187 -26.64 -5.40 -21.85
CA ASN A 187 -26.17 -6.60 -22.54
C ASN A 187 -24.65 -6.68 -22.47
N GLY A 188 -24.13 -7.78 -21.91
CA GLY A 188 -22.69 -8.02 -21.76
C GLY A 188 -22.10 -7.53 -20.44
N ASP A 189 -22.92 -6.99 -19.53
CA ASP A 189 -22.48 -6.58 -18.19
C ASP A 189 -22.13 -7.79 -17.32
N LEU A 190 -22.95 -8.85 -17.40
CA LEU A 190 -22.83 -10.05 -16.56
C LEU A 190 -22.80 -11.32 -17.41
N THR A 191 -21.85 -12.20 -17.12
CA THR A 191 -21.69 -13.54 -17.67
C THR A 191 -21.52 -14.51 -16.50
N ILE A 192 -22.40 -15.49 -16.39
CA ILE A 192 -22.39 -16.50 -15.34
C ILE A 192 -22.04 -17.84 -15.97
N ASN A 193 -21.00 -18.53 -15.48
CA ASN A 193 -20.54 -19.82 -16.01
C ASN A 193 -20.34 -19.81 -17.54
N GLY A 194 -19.82 -18.70 -18.06
CA GLY A 194 -19.60 -18.48 -19.50
C GLY A 194 -20.84 -18.14 -20.33
N VAL A 195 -22.02 -18.00 -19.72
CA VAL A 195 -23.28 -17.61 -20.37
C VAL A 195 -23.61 -16.15 -20.08
N ALA A 196 -23.75 -15.33 -21.12
CA ALA A 196 -24.06 -13.91 -20.98
C ALA A 196 -25.53 -13.69 -20.58
N VAL A 197 -25.72 -12.91 -19.52
CA VAL A 197 -27.04 -12.46 -19.04
C VAL A 197 -27.54 -11.30 -19.91
N GLN A 198 -28.82 -11.30 -20.23
CA GLN A 198 -29.45 -10.23 -21.00
C GLN A 198 -29.72 -9.01 -20.12
N ALA A 199 -29.93 -7.85 -20.75
CA ALA A 199 -30.32 -6.64 -20.03
C ALA A 199 -31.57 -6.84 -19.15
N SER A 200 -31.57 -6.21 -17.97
CA SER A 200 -32.74 -6.14 -17.08
C SER A 200 -33.80 -5.18 -17.66
N ARG A 201 -35.08 -5.46 -17.37
CA ARG A 201 -36.21 -4.72 -17.96
C ARG A 201 -37.06 -4.10 -16.87
N ALA A 202 -37.45 -2.85 -17.03
CA ALA A 202 -38.38 -2.18 -16.11
C ALA A 202 -39.77 -2.85 -16.04
N GLU A 203 -40.15 -3.63 -17.05
CA GLU A 203 -41.40 -4.39 -17.08
C GLU A 203 -41.40 -5.62 -16.15
N ASP A 204 -40.21 -6.12 -15.77
CA ASP A 204 -40.06 -7.29 -14.89
C ASP A 204 -40.37 -6.92 -13.41
N ASP A 205 -40.34 -5.63 -13.05
CA ASP A 205 -40.67 -5.12 -11.73
C ASP A 205 -41.85 -4.13 -11.80
N THR A 206 -42.99 -4.56 -11.27
CA THR A 206 -44.22 -3.74 -11.16
C THR A 206 -44.46 -3.21 -9.74
N SER A 207 -43.60 -3.57 -8.79
CA SER A 207 -43.72 -3.24 -7.37
C SER A 207 -42.98 -1.95 -7.01
N SER A 208 -41.80 -1.72 -7.60
CA SER A 208 -41.04 -0.48 -7.37
C SER A 208 -41.67 0.74 -8.03
N THR A 209 -41.57 1.90 -7.38
CA THR A 209 -42.11 3.18 -7.89
C THR A 209 -41.10 4.02 -8.67
N SER A 210 -39.81 3.67 -8.57
CA SER A 210 -38.71 4.36 -9.23
C SER A 210 -37.59 3.37 -9.57
N ASN A 211 -36.84 3.68 -10.62
CA ASN A 211 -35.68 2.91 -11.10
C ASN A 211 -35.93 1.40 -11.30
N ASN A 212 -37.11 1.04 -11.79
CA ASN A 212 -37.56 -0.35 -11.92
C ASN A 212 -36.60 -1.24 -12.71
N SER A 213 -35.88 -0.72 -13.71
CA SER A 213 -34.91 -1.52 -14.48
C SER A 213 -33.66 -1.90 -13.68
N ALA A 214 -33.32 -1.16 -12.62
CA ALA A 214 -32.15 -1.42 -11.77
C ALA A 214 -32.49 -2.24 -10.51
N SER A 215 -33.77 -2.49 -10.24
CA SER A 215 -34.20 -3.22 -9.04
C SER A 215 -33.71 -4.67 -9.04
N ALA A 216 -33.59 -5.24 -7.83
CA ALA A 216 -33.30 -6.65 -7.62
C ALA A 216 -34.25 -7.55 -8.40
N ILE A 217 -35.56 -7.25 -8.36
CA ILE A 217 -36.61 -8.03 -9.04
C ILE A 217 -36.33 -8.12 -10.55
N SER A 218 -36.02 -6.99 -11.19
CA SER A 218 -35.73 -6.96 -12.62
C SER A 218 -34.39 -7.61 -12.99
N LYS A 219 -33.38 -7.53 -12.12
CA LYS A 219 -32.09 -8.21 -12.31
C LYS A 219 -32.21 -9.73 -12.16
N VAL A 220 -32.90 -10.18 -11.12
CA VAL A 220 -33.22 -11.61 -10.87
C VAL A 220 -34.01 -12.19 -12.03
N ALA A 221 -35.04 -11.50 -12.52
CA ALA A 221 -35.80 -11.95 -13.69
C ALA A 221 -34.93 -12.06 -14.95
N ALA A 222 -33.88 -11.24 -15.08
CA ALA A 222 -32.93 -11.32 -16.18
C ALA A 222 -32.02 -12.53 -16.10
N ILE A 223 -31.54 -12.85 -14.91
CA ILE A 223 -30.65 -13.98 -14.62
C ILE A 223 -31.42 -15.30 -14.72
N ASN A 224 -32.59 -15.38 -14.10
CA ASN A 224 -33.44 -16.58 -14.14
C ASN A 224 -33.90 -16.95 -15.54
N ARG A 225 -33.92 -15.99 -16.49
CA ARG A 225 -34.20 -16.26 -17.91
C ARG A 225 -33.15 -17.14 -18.59
N VAL A 226 -31.95 -17.23 -18.03
CA VAL A 226 -30.85 -18.07 -18.53
C VAL A 226 -30.39 -19.13 -17.51
N SER A 227 -31.15 -19.33 -16.43
CA SER A 227 -30.82 -20.28 -15.33
C SER A 227 -30.60 -21.71 -15.81
N ASP A 228 -31.41 -22.21 -16.75
CA ASP A 228 -31.25 -23.55 -17.35
C ASP A 228 -29.90 -23.73 -18.07
N ASP A 229 -29.32 -22.65 -18.60
CA ASP A 229 -28.04 -22.66 -19.33
C ASP A 229 -26.85 -22.37 -18.40
N THR A 230 -27.03 -21.53 -17.37
CA THR A 230 -25.99 -21.19 -16.40
C THR A 230 -25.86 -22.22 -15.27
N GLY A 231 -26.93 -22.96 -14.97
CA GLY A 231 -27.06 -23.79 -13.77
C GLY A 231 -27.06 -23.00 -12.46
N VAL A 232 -27.47 -21.72 -12.54
CA VAL A 232 -27.52 -20.79 -11.41
C VAL A 232 -28.88 -20.10 -11.43
N SER A 233 -29.64 -20.29 -10.35
CA SER A 233 -30.88 -19.58 -10.07
C SER A 233 -30.60 -18.32 -9.26
N ALA A 234 -31.44 -17.29 -9.39
CA ALA A 234 -31.32 -16.03 -8.66
C ALA A 234 -32.57 -15.79 -7.82
N PHE A 235 -32.39 -15.26 -6.62
CA PHE A 235 -33.41 -14.95 -5.64
C PHE A 235 -33.31 -13.48 -5.24
N VAL A 236 -34.46 -12.83 -5.08
CA VAL A 236 -34.50 -11.44 -4.63
C VAL A 236 -34.27 -11.44 -3.12
N ASN A 237 -33.38 -10.57 -2.64
CA ASN A 237 -33.16 -10.38 -1.21
C ASN A 237 -34.09 -9.29 -0.68
N ASP A 238 -34.31 -9.28 0.63
CA ASP A 238 -34.93 -8.15 1.33
C ASP A 238 -34.13 -6.88 1.02
N ASN A 239 -34.83 -5.81 0.67
CA ASN A 239 -34.21 -4.52 0.50
C ASN A 239 -34.30 -3.75 1.82
N VAL A 240 -33.17 -3.31 2.35
CA VAL A 240 -33.10 -2.55 3.60
C VAL A 240 -32.46 -1.19 3.33
N ALA A 241 -33.20 -0.11 3.57
CA ALA A 241 -32.62 1.22 3.69
C ALA A 241 -32.33 1.47 5.18
N ALA A 242 -31.05 1.44 5.52
CA ALA A 242 -30.58 1.58 6.90
C ALA A 242 -30.93 2.98 7.46
N GLY A 243 -31.28 3.01 8.75
CA GLY A 243 -31.49 4.26 9.47
C GLY A 243 -30.19 5.07 9.64
N SER A 244 -30.33 6.33 10.04
CA SER A 244 -29.21 7.24 10.28
C SER A 244 -29.04 7.56 11.77
N THR A 245 -27.85 8.04 12.13
CA THR A 245 -27.56 8.56 13.47
C THR A 245 -28.52 9.68 13.82
N GLN A 246 -29.24 9.49 14.92
CA GLN A 246 -30.31 10.36 15.33
C GLN A 246 -29.84 11.46 16.29
N SER A 247 -29.99 12.72 15.87
CA SER A 247 -29.81 13.90 16.71
C SER A 247 -31.16 14.36 17.28
N PRO A 248 -31.32 14.52 18.60
CA PRO A 248 -32.60 14.91 19.19
C PRO A 248 -33.04 16.32 18.80
N GLU A 249 -33.93 16.43 17.81
CA GLU A 249 -34.50 17.70 17.35
C GLU A 249 -36.04 17.62 17.30
N ALA A 250 -36.72 18.64 17.84
CA ALA A 250 -38.18 18.74 17.73
C ALA A 250 -38.59 19.46 16.44
N GLY A 251 -39.45 18.81 15.65
CA GLY A 251 -39.92 19.34 14.38
C GLY A 251 -41.13 18.59 13.85
N THR A 252 -41.68 19.07 12.74
CA THR A 252 -42.78 18.43 12.03
C THR A 252 -42.54 18.50 10.54
N GLY A 253 -43.06 17.51 9.81
CA GLY A 253 -42.82 17.43 8.38
C GLY A 253 -43.68 16.40 7.67
N THR A 254 -43.42 16.30 6.37
CA THR A 254 -43.98 15.29 5.48
C THR A 254 -42.88 14.73 4.59
N PHE A 255 -42.95 13.46 4.24
CA PHE A 255 -42.15 12.86 3.17
C PHE A 255 -42.99 11.85 2.41
N LYS A 256 -42.55 11.41 1.24
CA LYS A 256 -43.15 10.30 0.51
C LYS A 256 -42.27 9.06 0.60
N LEU A 257 -42.87 7.94 1.00
CA LEU A 257 -42.27 6.62 0.94
C LEU A 257 -42.95 5.83 -0.17
N ASN A 258 -42.20 5.41 -1.19
CA ASN A 258 -42.73 4.74 -2.39
C ASN A 258 -43.99 5.45 -2.94
N GLY A 259 -43.93 6.78 -3.02
CA GLY A 259 -45.02 7.63 -3.53
C GLY A 259 -46.17 7.90 -2.55
N VAL A 260 -46.21 7.29 -1.37
CA VAL A 260 -47.24 7.52 -0.34
C VAL A 260 -46.77 8.59 0.65
N GLU A 261 -47.56 9.65 0.83
CA GLU A 261 -47.23 10.74 1.75
C GLU A 261 -47.45 10.34 3.22
N ILE A 262 -46.42 10.54 4.04
CA ILE A 262 -46.39 10.27 5.47
C ILE A 262 -46.12 11.59 6.19
N SER A 263 -47.01 11.93 7.13
CA SER A 263 -46.81 13.06 8.04
C SER A 263 -46.16 12.57 9.33
N PHE A 264 -45.18 13.32 9.83
CA PHE A 264 -44.47 12.95 11.05
C PHE A 264 -44.19 14.14 11.96
N SER A 265 -43.85 13.83 13.20
CA SER A 265 -43.36 14.78 14.20
C SER A 265 -42.22 14.14 14.98
N THR A 266 -41.16 14.90 15.20
CA THR A 266 -40.01 14.51 16.02
C THR A 266 -40.05 15.27 17.35
N THR A 267 -39.36 14.73 18.36
CA THR A 267 -39.23 15.35 19.67
C THR A 267 -37.75 15.37 20.08
N THR A 268 -37.42 16.06 21.17
CA THR A 268 -36.07 16.00 21.75
C THR A 268 -35.78 14.67 22.47
N ASP A 269 -36.69 13.71 22.42
CA ASP A 269 -36.50 12.33 22.87
C ASP A 269 -36.38 11.43 21.63
N SER A 270 -35.16 10.93 21.38
CA SER A 270 -34.83 10.08 20.23
C SER A 270 -35.63 8.77 20.23
N ALA A 271 -35.77 8.11 21.37
CA ALA A 271 -36.53 6.86 21.47
C ALA A 271 -38.02 7.08 21.20
N GLN A 272 -38.60 8.16 21.72
CA GLN A 272 -39.98 8.52 21.43
C GLN A 272 -40.17 8.86 19.93
N THR A 273 -39.18 9.50 19.32
CA THR A 273 -39.21 9.86 17.90
C THR A 273 -39.17 8.61 17.01
N ARG A 274 -38.25 7.67 17.25
CA ARG A 274 -38.19 6.42 16.45
C ARG A 274 -39.45 5.58 16.58
N ALA A 275 -40.00 5.45 17.78
CA ALA A 275 -41.27 4.76 18.00
C ALA A 275 -42.43 5.42 17.24
N ALA A 276 -42.48 6.76 17.18
CA ALA A 276 -43.50 7.49 16.44
C ALA A 276 -43.34 7.36 14.92
N ILE A 277 -42.10 7.43 14.43
CA ILE A 277 -41.77 7.28 13.00
C ILE A 277 -42.08 5.87 12.51
N SER A 278 -41.59 4.85 13.21
CA SER A 278 -41.84 3.44 12.86
C SER A 278 -43.34 3.12 12.86
N GLN A 279 -44.09 3.64 13.84
CA GLN A 279 -45.55 3.50 13.86
C GLN A 279 -46.23 4.20 12.67
N ALA A 280 -45.80 5.40 12.29
CA ALA A 280 -46.37 6.14 11.18
C ALA A 280 -46.15 5.44 9.83
N ILE A 281 -44.96 4.86 9.63
CA ILE A 281 -44.61 4.10 8.42
C ILE A 281 -45.35 2.77 8.39
N ASN A 282 -45.34 2.02 9.49
CA ASN A 282 -46.02 0.73 9.56
C ASN A 282 -47.54 0.83 9.40
N ALA A 283 -48.14 1.97 9.73
CA ALA A 283 -49.56 2.22 9.47
C ALA A 283 -49.92 2.26 7.97
N VAL A 284 -48.95 2.49 7.09
CA VAL A 284 -49.13 2.53 5.62
C VAL A 284 -48.32 1.45 4.89
N ALA A 285 -47.74 0.49 5.62
CA ALA A 285 -46.86 -0.55 5.05
C ALA A 285 -47.51 -1.38 3.94
N GLU A 286 -48.81 -1.70 4.04
CA GLU A 286 -49.54 -2.41 2.97
C GLU A 286 -49.66 -1.60 1.66
N GLN A 287 -49.54 -0.28 1.72
CA GLN A 287 -49.61 0.61 0.55
C GLN A 287 -48.22 0.85 -0.05
N THR A 288 -47.20 0.99 0.79
CA THR A 288 -45.81 1.24 0.38
C THR A 288 -45.06 -0.03 -0.01
N GLY A 289 -45.43 -1.17 0.59
CA GLY A 289 -44.66 -2.41 0.58
C GLY A 289 -43.39 -2.35 1.43
N VAL A 290 -43.31 -1.38 2.35
CA VAL A 290 -42.13 -1.13 3.19
C VAL A 290 -42.57 -1.06 4.65
N SER A 291 -41.97 -1.89 5.49
CA SER A 291 -42.13 -1.85 6.95
C SER A 291 -40.96 -1.11 7.58
N ALA A 292 -41.19 -0.46 8.71
CA ALA A 292 -40.16 0.17 9.52
C ALA A 292 -39.84 -0.66 10.77
N VAL A 293 -38.56 -0.87 11.05
CA VAL A 293 -38.06 -1.56 12.23
C VAL A 293 -37.26 -0.55 13.06
N ASP A 294 -37.69 -0.32 14.31
CA ASP A 294 -36.92 0.48 15.26
C ASP A 294 -35.73 -0.36 15.73
N THR A 295 -34.52 0.16 15.54
CA THR A 295 -33.28 -0.54 15.94
C THR A 295 -33.01 -0.43 17.45
N GLU A 296 -33.88 0.25 18.20
CA GLU A 296 -33.76 0.55 19.63
C GLU A 296 -32.53 1.40 19.99
N SER A 297 -31.71 1.80 19.01
CA SER A 297 -30.49 2.60 19.18
C SER A 297 -30.60 3.96 18.48
N GLY A 298 -30.03 4.99 19.11
CA GLY A 298 -29.93 6.34 18.54
C GLY A 298 -28.94 6.43 17.39
N SER A 299 -27.93 5.57 17.33
CA SER A 299 -26.90 5.61 16.28
C SER A 299 -27.36 4.96 14.97
N THR A 300 -28.30 4.02 15.04
CA THR A 300 -28.77 3.24 13.87
C THR A 300 -30.22 3.56 13.47
N GLY A 301 -30.93 4.36 14.26
CA GLY A 301 -32.20 4.94 13.83
C GLY A 301 -33.31 3.90 13.55
N VAL A 302 -34.04 4.09 12.46
CA VAL A 302 -35.15 3.23 12.03
C VAL A 302 -34.84 2.70 10.63
N ASN A 303 -34.76 1.37 10.51
CA ASN A 303 -34.55 0.70 9.23
C ASN A 303 -35.86 0.58 8.46
N LEU A 304 -35.80 0.76 7.14
CA LEU A 304 -36.92 0.50 6.24
C LEU A 304 -36.66 -0.80 5.50
N VAL A 305 -37.61 -1.73 5.55
CA VAL A 305 -37.48 -3.08 5.01
C VAL A 305 -38.58 -3.34 3.99
N ALA A 306 -38.18 -3.74 2.80
CA ALA A 306 -39.03 -4.29 1.75
C ALA A 306 -38.70 -5.77 1.56
N GLU A 307 -39.50 -6.64 2.19
CA GLU A 307 -39.35 -8.11 2.19
C GLU A 307 -39.47 -8.73 0.78
N ASP A 308 -40.09 -8.04 -0.18
CA ASP A 308 -40.15 -8.50 -1.57
C ASP A 308 -39.01 -7.94 -2.45
N GLY A 309 -38.06 -7.24 -1.85
CA GLY A 309 -36.87 -6.66 -2.48
C GLY A 309 -37.15 -5.56 -3.50
N ARG A 310 -38.33 -4.95 -3.48
CA ARG A 310 -38.60 -3.73 -4.25
C ARG A 310 -37.68 -2.59 -3.82
N ASN A 311 -37.46 -1.61 -4.70
CA ASN A 311 -36.72 -0.41 -4.35
C ASN A 311 -37.47 0.39 -3.25
N ILE A 312 -36.71 0.96 -2.31
CA ILE A 312 -37.24 1.87 -1.28
C ILE A 312 -36.93 3.29 -1.71
N GLN A 313 -37.95 4.12 -1.89
CA GLN A 313 -37.79 5.51 -2.29
C GLN A 313 -38.32 6.45 -1.21
N ILE A 314 -37.43 7.30 -0.70
CA ILE A 314 -37.76 8.46 0.15
C ILE A 314 -37.66 9.71 -0.72
N SER A 315 -38.76 10.47 -0.83
CA SER A 315 -38.81 11.66 -1.70
C SER A 315 -39.73 12.74 -1.12
N ASP A 316 -39.76 13.92 -1.75
CA ASP A 316 -40.64 15.05 -1.38
C ASP A 316 -40.57 15.41 0.12
N VAL A 317 -39.37 15.36 0.70
CA VAL A 317 -39.13 15.67 2.12
C VAL A 317 -39.37 17.15 2.37
N THR A 318 -40.22 17.44 3.36
CA THR A 318 -40.45 18.77 3.92
C THR A 318 -40.35 18.65 5.43
N PHE A 319 -39.35 19.29 6.03
CA PHE A 319 -39.13 19.25 7.48
C PHE A 319 -38.92 20.67 8.03
N SER A 320 -39.43 20.95 9.22
CA SER A 320 -39.31 22.26 9.87
C SER A 320 -37.99 22.47 10.62
N GLY A 321 -37.21 21.41 10.83
CA GLY A 321 -35.91 21.43 11.52
C GLY A 321 -34.72 21.49 10.57
N THR A 322 -33.54 21.17 11.08
CA THR A 322 -32.27 21.35 10.35
C THR A 322 -31.94 20.21 9.40
N ASP A 323 -32.13 18.97 9.84
CA ASP A 323 -31.83 17.77 9.06
C ASP A 323 -32.93 16.70 9.24
N PHE A 324 -33.50 16.23 8.13
CA PHE A 324 -34.55 15.21 8.14
C PHE A 324 -34.04 13.84 8.60
N ALA A 325 -32.89 13.38 8.08
CA ALA A 325 -32.36 12.06 8.37
C ALA A 325 -31.96 12.01 9.84
N ALA A 326 -31.13 12.97 10.29
CA ALA A 326 -30.69 13.04 11.66
C ALA A 326 -31.84 13.24 12.66
N ALA A 327 -32.89 14.01 12.35
CA ALA A 327 -34.00 14.18 13.29
C ALA A 327 -34.90 12.92 13.39
N THR A 328 -35.10 12.20 12.28
CA THR A 328 -36.02 11.05 12.23
C THR A 328 -35.35 9.72 12.51
N GLY A 329 -34.03 9.63 12.34
CA GLY A 329 -33.28 8.38 12.33
C GLY A 329 -33.53 7.54 11.07
N LEU A 330 -34.13 8.10 10.01
CA LEU A 330 -34.34 7.39 8.74
C LEU A 330 -33.15 7.59 7.80
N ALA A 331 -33.07 6.76 6.76
CA ALA A 331 -32.15 6.98 5.64
C ALA A 331 -32.36 8.34 4.97
N GLU A 332 -31.32 8.88 4.33
CA GLU A 332 -31.42 10.10 3.52
C GLU A 332 -32.47 10.01 2.39
N ALA A 333 -32.86 11.17 1.85
CA ALA A 333 -33.80 11.19 0.73
C ALA A 333 -33.14 10.62 -0.54
N GLY A 334 -33.55 9.42 -0.94
CA GLY A 334 -32.97 8.72 -2.09
C GLY A 334 -33.82 7.55 -2.57
N THR A 335 -33.33 6.88 -3.63
CA THR A 335 -33.81 5.55 -4.02
C THR A 335 -32.75 4.56 -3.58
N TYR A 336 -33.17 3.50 -2.89
CA TYR A 336 -32.33 2.44 -2.37
C TYR A 336 -32.70 1.16 -3.12
N GLU A 337 -31.78 0.66 -3.94
CA GLU A 337 -31.95 -0.56 -4.72
C GLU A 337 -31.64 -1.81 -3.89
N GLY A 338 -32.48 -2.84 -4.02
CA GLY A 338 -32.27 -4.12 -3.36
C GLY A 338 -31.18 -4.97 -4.02
N GLY A 339 -30.59 -5.88 -3.23
CA GLY A 339 -29.67 -6.92 -3.72
C GLY A 339 -30.38 -8.20 -4.16
N TYR A 340 -29.61 -9.16 -4.66
CA TYR A 340 -30.12 -10.48 -5.05
C TYR A 340 -29.09 -11.58 -4.78
N THR A 341 -29.52 -12.81 -4.56
CA THR A 341 -28.62 -13.94 -4.31
C THR A 341 -28.68 -14.96 -5.44
N LEU A 342 -27.51 -15.31 -5.97
CA LEU A 342 -27.32 -16.39 -6.91
C LEU A 342 -27.14 -17.70 -6.14
N ILE A 343 -27.88 -18.73 -6.53
CA ILE A 343 -27.78 -20.07 -5.96
C ILE A 343 -27.42 -21.04 -7.08
N ALA A 344 -26.31 -21.74 -6.92
CA ALA A 344 -25.91 -22.83 -7.80
C ALA A 344 -26.88 -24.01 -7.67
N ASP A 345 -27.44 -24.47 -8.79
CA ASP A 345 -28.37 -25.59 -8.81
C ASP A 345 -27.64 -26.94 -8.86
N GLY A 346 -27.94 -27.82 -7.90
CA GLY A 346 -27.66 -29.27 -7.91
C GLY A 346 -26.23 -29.71 -8.22
N ASP A 347 -25.90 -29.79 -9.51
CA ASP A 347 -24.63 -30.33 -10.02
C ASP A 347 -23.54 -29.25 -10.18
N GLN A 348 -23.89 -27.96 -10.15
CA GLN A 348 -22.96 -26.85 -10.35
C GLN A 348 -22.10 -26.62 -9.10
N LYS A 349 -20.77 -26.67 -9.25
CA LYS A 349 -19.83 -26.63 -8.12
C LYS A 349 -19.37 -25.23 -7.71
N THR A 350 -19.35 -24.32 -8.68
CA THR A 350 -18.89 -22.96 -8.54
C THR A 350 -19.83 -22.02 -9.30
N ILE A 351 -19.89 -20.77 -8.87
CA ILE A 351 -20.51 -19.68 -9.63
C ILE A 351 -19.36 -18.87 -10.21
N ASP A 352 -19.09 -19.01 -11.50
CA ASP A 352 -18.08 -18.21 -12.20
C ASP A 352 -18.72 -16.93 -12.73
N ILE A 353 -18.34 -15.80 -12.13
CA ILE A 353 -18.77 -14.48 -12.58
C ILE A 353 -17.69 -13.85 -13.45
N SER A 354 -18.11 -13.42 -14.64
CA SER A 354 -17.30 -12.64 -15.57
C SER A 354 -18.15 -11.59 -16.28
N GLY A 355 -17.52 -10.62 -16.94
CA GLY A 355 -18.19 -9.48 -17.56
C GLY A 355 -17.36 -8.21 -17.37
N GLY A 356 -17.52 -7.20 -18.23
CA GLY A 356 -16.65 -6.02 -18.22
C GLY A 356 -15.29 -6.23 -18.91
N ASN A 357 -14.71 -5.15 -19.44
CA ASN A 357 -13.87 -5.12 -20.66
C ASN A 357 -12.55 -5.91 -20.66
N GLY A 358 -12.58 -7.11 -21.25
CA GLY A 358 -11.50 -7.59 -22.12
C GLY A 358 -11.65 -7.22 -23.61
N THR A 359 -12.84 -6.85 -24.12
CA THR A 359 -13.06 -6.44 -25.54
C THR A 359 -14.26 -5.50 -25.86
N GLY A 360 -14.88 -4.81 -24.88
CA GLY A 360 -15.81 -3.69 -25.15
C GLY A 360 -17.28 -3.98 -25.52
N ARG A 361 -18.11 -4.34 -24.53
CA ARG A 361 -19.49 -3.81 -24.31
C ARG A 361 -20.12 -4.41 -23.05
N GLY A 362 -19.93 -3.74 -21.92
CA GLY A 362 -20.63 -3.99 -20.65
C GLY A 362 -19.77 -3.62 -19.44
N ASP A 363 -20.40 -3.35 -18.29
CA ASP A 363 -19.76 -3.00 -17.01
C ASP A 363 -20.30 -3.92 -15.89
N LEU A 364 -19.43 -4.75 -15.32
CA LEU A 364 -19.80 -5.73 -14.29
C LEU A 364 -20.23 -5.08 -12.98
N ALA A 365 -19.80 -3.84 -12.72
CA ALA A 365 -20.23 -3.08 -11.55
C ALA A 365 -21.76 -2.87 -11.54
N ASN A 366 -22.40 -2.81 -12.71
CA ASN A 366 -23.87 -2.71 -12.81
C ASN A 366 -24.59 -3.95 -12.25
N ALA A 367 -23.92 -5.10 -12.22
CA ALA A 367 -24.46 -6.32 -11.63
C ALA A 367 -24.39 -6.34 -10.10
N GLY A 368 -23.60 -5.46 -9.47
CA GLY A 368 -23.33 -5.50 -8.04
C GLY A 368 -22.51 -6.72 -7.61
N LEU A 369 -21.73 -7.28 -8.55
CA LEU A 369 -20.89 -8.46 -8.40
C LEU A 369 -19.47 -8.15 -8.85
N THR A 370 -18.50 -8.91 -8.35
CA THR A 370 -17.09 -8.83 -8.77
C THR A 370 -16.77 -10.04 -9.66
N ALA A 371 -15.77 -9.91 -10.54
CA ALA A 371 -15.33 -11.03 -11.36
C ALA A 371 -14.57 -12.04 -10.50
N GLY A 372 -14.87 -13.33 -10.63
CA GLY A 372 -14.27 -14.36 -9.80
C GLY A 372 -14.99 -15.71 -9.93
N SER A 373 -14.38 -16.74 -9.35
CA SER A 373 -15.01 -18.05 -9.18
C SER A 373 -15.38 -18.21 -7.71
N TYR A 374 -16.66 -18.43 -7.43
CA TYR A 374 -17.20 -18.48 -6.06
C TYR A 374 -17.63 -19.90 -5.69
N ASP A 375 -17.10 -20.43 -4.58
CA ASP A 375 -17.38 -21.77 -4.04
C ASP A 375 -18.16 -21.72 -2.70
N ARG A 376 -18.67 -22.89 -2.30
CA ARG A 376 -19.87 -23.19 -1.51
C ARG A 376 -19.81 -22.99 0.01
N ALA A 377 -18.72 -22.49 0.60
CA ALA A 377 -18.57 -22.47 2.07
C ALA A 377 -17.86 -21.24 2.64
N GLU A 378 -17.42 -20.30 1.79
CA GLU A 378 -16.51 -19.24 2.21
C GLU A 378 -16.94 -17.89 1.61
N ALA A 379 -17.27 -16.93 2.46
CA ALA A 379 -17.28 -15.54 2.06
C ALA A 379 -15.82 -15.05 2.07
N VAL A 380 -15.21 -14.98 0.89
CA VAL A 380 -13.81 -14.55 0.75
C VAL A 380 -13.79 -13.05 0.51
N SER A 381 -13.09 -12.31 1.37
CA SER A 381 -12.79 -10.90 1.08
C SER A 381 -11.79 -10.81 -0.08
N VAL A 382 -12.01 -9.88 -1.00
CA VAL A 382 -11.08 -9.71 -2.13
C VAL A 382 -9.98 -8.74 -1.72
N SER A 383 -8.72 -9.14 -1.91
CA SER A 383 -7.57 -8.23 -1.77
C SER A 383 -7.69 -7.10 -2.80
N THR A 384 -8.06 -5.90 -2.36
CA THR A 384 -8.13 -4.72 -3.21
C THR A 384 -6.81 -3.96 -3.20
N LYS A 385 -6.49 -3.39 -4.37
CA LYS A 385 -5.43 -2.41 -4.57
C LYS A 385 -5.82 -1.11 -3.85
N VAL A 386 -4.94 -0.59 -2.99
CA VAL A 386 -4.98 0.84 -2.63
C VAL A 386 -3.81 1.49 -3.32
N SER A 387 -4.10 2.16 -4.44
CA SER A 387 -3.15 3.08 -5.04
C SER A 387 -3.18 4.36 -4.23
N ASP A 388 -2.12 4.61 -3.48
CA ASP A 388 -1.90 5.88 -2.80
C ASP A 388 -1.49 6.94 -3.83
N SER A 389 -2.42 7.23 -4.74
CA SER A 389 -2.25 8.14 -5.88
C SER A 389 -2.64 9.58 -5.55
N THR A 390 -3.18 9.82 -4.35
CA THR A 390 -3.20 11.14 -3.74
C THR A 390 -1.79 11.40 -3.25
N GLN A 391 -1.06 12.22 -4.02
CA GLN A 391 0.24 12.78 -3.64
C GLN A 391 0.41 12.81 -2.12
N SER A 392 1.36 11.98 -1.65
CA SER A 392 2.12 12.16 -0.42
C SER A 392 2.59 13.62 -0.34
N THR A 393 1.67 14.50 0.04
CA THR A 393 2.02 15.58 0.93
C THR A 393 2.08 14.86 2.25
N THR A 394 3.29 14.73 2.80
CA THR A 394 3.63 14.31 4.16
C THR A 394 2.39 14.21 5.03
N VAL A 395 2.08 13.06 5.66
CA VAL A 395 1.02 12.97 6.67
C VAL A 395 1.06 14.26 7.47
N GLY A 396 0.11 15.14 7.19
CA GLY A 396 0.10 16.51 7.64
C GLY A 396 -0.41 16.54 9.06
N GLY A 397 0.13 15.65 9.90
CA GLY A 397 -0.11 15.66 11.31
C GLY A 397 0.14 17.07 11.81
N GLY A 398 -0.77 17.54 12.65
CA GLY A 398 -0.55 18.79 13.36
C GLY A 398 0.81 18.70 14.04
N SER A 399 1.57 19.79 13.90
CA SER A 399 3.00 19.78 14.08
C SER A 399 3.35 20.89 15.07
N LEU A 400 3.74 20.56 16.30
CA LEU A 400 4.35 21.52 17.21
C LEU A 400 5.87 21.46 17.09
N ALA A 401 6.41 22.08 16.05
CA ALA A 401 7.85 22.18 15.92
C ALA A 401 8.36 23.11 17.00
N ASN A 402 9.43 22.71 17.68
CA ASN A 402 10.28 23.70 18.34
C ASN A 402 11.17 24.47 17.34
N THR A 403 10.84 24.42 16.05
CA THR A 403 11.45 25.26 15.04
C THR A 403 10.75 26.61 15.05
N LEU A 404 11.51 27.66 15.38
CA LEU A 404 11.27 29.01 14.87
C LEU A 404 11.29 28.95 13.31
N ALA A 405 10.24 28.39 12.71
CA ALA A 405 10.05 28.38 11.27
C ALA A 405 9.17 29.57 10.92
N ARG A 406 9.87 30.61 10.48
CA ARG A 406 9.38 31.85 9.90
C ARG A 406 8.14 31.63 9.02
N ALA A 407 7.00 32.14 9.48
CA ALA A 407 6.00 32.70 8.58
C ALA A 407 6.23 34.22 8.53
N ASP A 408 6.91 34.71 7.49
CA ASP A 408 6.20 35.43 6.43
C ASP A 408 7.20 35.91 5.35
N SER A 409 6.66 35.97 4.14
CA SER A 409 7.19 36.52 2.92
C SER A 409 7.96 37.84 3.06
N GLY A 410 9.19 37.86 2.54
CA GLY A 410 9.93 39.07 2.16
C GLY A 410 10.63 39.84 3.29
N GLY A 411 11.90 39.52 3.56
CA GLY A 411 12.75 40.37 4.38
C GLY A 411 14.13 39.76 4.71
N THR A 412 15.16 40.60 4.65
CA THR A 412 16.61 40.33 4.60
C THR A 412 17.28 40.44 5.99
N PHE A 413 18.21 39.52 6.32
CA PHE A 413 19.52 39.65 7.04
C PHE A 413 19.78 40.88 7.96
N ILE A 414 20.48 40.90 9.12
CA ILE A 414 21.39 40.01 9.91
C ILE A 414 21.49 40.59 11.36
N SER A 415 22.06 39.78 12.27
CA SER A 415 23.24 40.11 13.12
C SER A 415 23.02 40.80 14.47
N ALA A 416 23.19 40.02 15.54
CA ALA A 416 23.39 40.50 16.89
C ALA A 416 24.77 41.16 17.09
N THR A 417 24.82 42.21 17.92
CA THR A 417 25.75 42.34 19.06
C THR A 417 25.27 43.46 19.99
N ALA A 418 24.93 43.07 21.23
CA ALA A 418 24.64 43.85 22.45
C ALA A 418 23.28 44.59 22.55
N GLY A 419 22.32 43.95 23.26
CA GLY A 419 21.24 44.59 24.03
C GLY A 419 19.92 44.77 23.30
N THR A 420 18.92 43.96 23.68
CA THR A 420 17.46 44.04 23.52
C THR A 420 16.88 44.98 22.45
N ALA A 421 16.24 44.41 21.42
CA ALA A 421 15.36 45.11 20.49
C ALA A 421 13.90 44.77 20.79
N THR A 422 13.10 45.78 21.14
CA THR A 422 11.64 45.69 21.21
C THR A 422 11.06 46.53 20.08
N SER A 423 10.30 45.87 19.20
CA SER A 423 9.45 46.43 18.14
C SER A 423 10.04 47.57 17.30
N VAL A 424 10.60 47.20 16.15
CA VAL A 424 10.94 48.13 15.08
C VAL A 424 9.65 48.65 14.43
N VAL A 425 9.34 49.93 14.64
CA VAL A 425 8.31 50.63 13.85
C VAL A 425 8.94 51.09 12.54
N THR A 426 8.88 50.27 11.49
CA THR A 426 9.14 50.77 10.12
C THR A 426 7.94 51.60 9.66
N SER A 427 7.91 52.88 10.03
CA SER A 427 7.02 53.84 9.37
C SER A 427 7.86 54.70 8.43
N THR A 428 7.56 54.64 7.14
CA THR A 428 8.20 55.41 6.06
C THR A 428 7.87 56.92 6.09
N ALA A 429 7.40 57.45 7.22
CA ALA A 429 7.03 58.85 7.38
C ALA A 429 7.45 59.40 8.75
N THR A 430 8.39 60.34 8.78
CA THR A 430 8.70 61.18 9.96
C THR A 430 7.53 62.08 10.40
N THR A 431 6.45 62.13 9.62
CA THR A 431 5.18 62.79 9.96
C THR A 431 4.10 61.82 10.44
N ALA A 432 4.42 60.54 10.68
CA ALA A 432 3.48 59.61 11.29
C ALA A 432 3.23 60.03 12.75
N GLN A 433 1.95 60.13 13.10
CA GLN A 433 1.52 60.55 14.43
C GLN A 433 1.13 59.31 15.24
N ILE A 434 1.63 59.21 16.48
CA ILE A 434 1.09 58.31 17.48
C ILE A 434 -0.19 58.94 18.00
N THR A 435 -1.30 58.54 17.38
CA THR A 435 -2.63 59.08 17.64
C THR A 435 -3.33 58.40 18.80
N ASP A 436 -2.89 57.20 19.20
CA ASP A 436 -3.48 56.49 20.33
C ASP A 436 -3.11 57.17 21.66
N SER A 437 -4.15 57.64 22.35
CA SER A 437 -4.08 58.18 23.70
C SER A 437 -4.05 57.03 24.70
N GLY A 438 -2.86 56.44 24.88
CA GLY A 438 -2.63 55.33 25.80
C GLY A 438 -1.37 54.54 25.51
N ALA A 439 -0.84 54.64 24.28
CA ALA A 439 0.46 54.08 23.94
C ALA A 439 1.53 54.54 24.94
N SER A 440 2.36 53.63 25.45
CA SER A 440 3.37 53.93 26.46
C SER A 440 4.72 53.30 26.12
N VAL A 441 5.80 53.99 26.43
CA VAL A 441 7.17 53.49 26.29
C VAL A 441 7.83 53.42 27.66
N THR A 442 8.31 52.23 28.02
CA THR A 442 9.01 51.97 29.28
C THR A 442 10.50 51.76 29.01
N ILE A 443 11.33 52.57 29.66
CA ILE A 443 12.79 52.55 29.54
C ILE A 443 13.37 52.10 30.89
N THR A 444 14.18 51.05 30.88
CA THR A 444 14.74 50.43 32.09
C THR A 444 16.26 50.34 32.01
N GLN A 445 16.94 50.74 33.08
CA GLN A 445 18.38 50.56 33.27
C GLN A 445 18.65 50.12 34.72
N GLY A 446 19.24 48.93 34.87
CA GLY A 446 19.41 48.30 36.17
C GLY A 446 18.06 48.03 36.85
N THR A 447 17.86 48.57 38.07
CA THR A 447 16.58 48.46 38.80
C THR A 447 15.64 49.65 38.58
N THR A 448 16.04 50.65 37.78
CA THR A 448 15.26 51.87 37.58
C THR A 448 14.51 51.76 36.26
N ALA A 449 13.18 51.86 36.30
CA ALA A 449 12.31 51.85 35.12
C ALA A 449 11.47 53.13 35.07
N VAL A 450 11.29 53.68 33.88
CA VAL A 450 10.48 54.87 33.62
C VAL A 450 9.56 54.61 32.46
N THR A 451 8.25 54.73 32.70
CA THR A 451 7.24 54.67 31.65
C THR A 451 6.80 56.08 31.29
N TYR A 452 6.86 56.42 30.01
CA TYR A 452 6.24 57.61 29.44
C TYR A 452 5.02 57.19 28.64
N SER A 453 3.85 57.70 29.01
CA SER A 453 2.60 57.44 28.29
C SER A 453 2.24 58.62 27.41
N ASN A 454 1.85 58.33 26.17
CA ASN A 454 1.42 59.32 25.20
C ASN A 454 0.14 60.02 25.67
N ALA A 455 0.18 61.35 25.76
CA ALA A 455 -1.00 62.17 26.06
C ALA A 455 -1.89 62.44 24.83
N GLY A 456 -1.61 61.77 23.71
CA GLY A 456 -2.35 61.82 22.45
C GLY A 456 -1.66 62.65 21.36
N ASN A 457 -1.86 62.22 20.11
CA ASN A 457 -1.52 62.88 18.84
C ASN A 457 -0.17 63.61 18.76
N GLN A 458 0.90 62.89 19.09
CA GLN A 458 2.30 63.34 18.98
C GLN A 458 2.97 62.73 17.75
N ASP A 459 3.88 63.45 17.10
CA ASP A 459 4.75 62.86 16.07
C ASP A 459 5.74 61.88 16.74
N ILE A 460 6.11 60.80 16.04
CA ILE A 460 6.95 59.71 16.61
C ILE A 460 8.26 60.25 17.21
N SER A 461 8.93 61.19 16.54
CA SER A 461 10.18 61.81 17.05
C SER A 461 9.94 62.60 18.34
N ALA A 462 8.87 63.39 18.40
CA ALA A 462 8.50 64.15 19.59
C ALA A 462 8.12 63.23 20.77
N TYR A 463 7.53 62.07 20.47
CA TYR A 463 7.22 61.05 21.47
C TYR A 463 8.50 60.38 22.03
N ALA A 464 9.46 60.05 21.16
CA ALA A 464 10.76 59.51 21.54
C ALA A 464 11.58 60.51 22.38
N ASP A 465 11.65 61.78 21.96
CA ASP A 465 12.34 62.85 22.71
C ASP A 465 11.77 63.04 24.12
N ALA A 466 10.43 62.99 24.24
CA ALA A 466 9.75 63.15 25.52
C ALA A 466 10.01 61.96 26.45
N ALA A 467 10.05 60.74 25.89
CA ALA A 467 10.42 59.53 26.61
C ALA A 467 11.89 59.56 27.05
N GLU A 468 12.81 59.98 26.18
CA GLU A 468 14.22 60.18 26.51
C GLU A 468 14.41 61.20 27.63
N THR A 469 13.69 62.32 27.54
CA THR A 469 13.72 63.37 28.56
C THR A 469 13.22 62.84 29.90
N ALA A 470 12.16 62.01 29.89
CA ALA A 470 11.62 61.37 31.09
C ALA A 470 12.64 60.38 31.71
N ALA A 471 13.27 59.55 30.88
CA ALA A 471 14.31 58.60 31.32
C ALA A 471 15.54 59.32 31.89
N THR A 472 16.04 60.35 31.20
CA THR A 472 17.18 61.17 31.63
C THR A 472 16.89 61.85 32.97
N THR A 473 15.66 62.36 33.15
CA THR A 473 15.24 62.98 34.42
C THR A 473 15.22 61.99 35.58
N ALA A 474 14.94 60.71 35.31
CA ALA A 474 15.01 59.64 36.30
C ALA A 474 16.43 59.05 36.51
N GLY A 475 17.43 59.61 35.83
CA GLY A 475 18.82 59.17 35.93
C GLY A 475 19.18 57.97 35.05
N ILE A 476 18.33 57.59 34.10
CA ILE A 476 18.61 56.59 33.08
C ILE A 476 19.31 57.28 31.89
N ALA A 477 20.52 56.85 31.57
CA ALA A 477 21.31 57.42 30.48
C ALA A 477 21.02 56.69 29.16
N VAL A 478 20.07 57.22 28.38
CA VAL A 478 19.66 56.71 27.07
C VAL A 478 19.60 57.86 26.06
N ASN A 479 19.89 57.59 24.79
CA ASN A 479 19.75 58.54 23.69
C ASN A 479 19.03 57.86 22.52
N PHE A 480 17.98 58.47 21.97
CA PHE A 480 17.29 58.00 20.77
C PHE A 480 17.81 58.71 19.53
N PHE A 481 17.92 57.99 18.41
CA PHE A 481 18.42 58.52 17.15
C PHE A 481 17.81 57.79 15.95
N GLU A 482 17.77 58.43 14.80
CA GLU A 482 17.35 57.78 13.54
C GLU A 482 18.55 57.10 12.89
N GLN A 483 18.40 55.84 12.46
CA GLN A 483 19.42 55.09 11.72
C GLN A 483 18.84 54.57 10.41
N GLY A 484 19.46 54.86 9.29
CA GLY A 484 18.96 54.42 7.99
C GLY A 484 20.06 53.85 7.10
N SER A 485 19.64 53.01 6.16
CA SER A 485 20.47 52.55 5.04
C SER A 485 19.89 53.10 3.73
N LEU A 486 20.75 53.60 2.85
CA LEU A 486 20.34 54.20 1.57
C LEU A 486 21.19 53.64 0.43
N ASP A 487 20.54 52.96 -0.50
CA ASP A 487 21.17 52.44 -1.71
C ASP A 487 21.18 53.49 -2.84
N LEU A 488 22.36 53.75 -3.39
CA LEU A 488 22.62 54.66 -4.51
C LEU A 488 22.89 53.90 -5.82
N SER A 489 21.95 53.05 -6.24
CA SER A 489 22.09 52.32 -7.49
C SER A 489 21.92 53.24 -8.72
N SER A 490 22.61 52.92 -9.83
CA SER A 490 22.56 53.63 -11.12
C SER A 490 23.15 55.05 -11.18
N LEU A 491 24.39 55.24 -10.69
CA LEU A 491 25.11 56.52 -10.77
C LEU A 491 25.79 56.75 -12.13
N ASP A 492 25.50 57.88 -12.80
CA ASP A 492 26.12 58.26 -14.07
C ASP A 492 27.18 59.37 -13.97
N VAL A 493 28.13 59.37 -14.92
CA VAL A 493 29.24 60.34 -14.91
C VAL A 493 28.73 61.74 -15.23
N GLY A 494 29.04 62.71 -14.36
CA GLY A 494 28.57 64.10 -14.49
C GLY A 494 27.30 64.41 -13.70
N ASP A 495 26.72 63.43 -12.99
CA ASP A 495 25.65 63.68 -12.04
C ASP A 495 26.15 64.38 -10.77
N SER A 496 25.27 65.14 -10.13
CA SER A 496 25.53 65.76 -8.82
C SER A 496 24.29 65.72 -7.93
N PHE A 497 24.51 65.36 -6.68
CA PHE A 497 23.47 65.32 -5.65
C PHE A 497 24.03 65.86 -4.33
N THR A 498 23.13 66.16 -3.41
CA THR A 498 23.43 66.62 -2.05
C THR A 498 22.79 65.66 -1.07
N ILE A 499 23.51 65.31 -0.02
CA ILE A 499 22.97 64.66 1.18
C ILE A 499 23.26 65.62 2.33
N GLY A 500 22.22 66.07 3.04
CA GLY A 500 22.33 67.19 3.96
C GLY A 500 22.95 68.42 3.28
N ALA A 501 23.98 68.98 3.90
CA ALA A 501 24.75 70.10 3.37
C ALA A 501 25.90 69.70 2.42
N VAL A 502 26.18 68.41 2.22
CA VAL A 502 27.34 67.92 1.45
C VAL A 502 26.95 67.66 -0.01
N THR A 503 27.60 68.36 -0.95
CA THR A 503 27.46 68.10 -2.40
C THR A 503 28.45 67.04 -2.87
N VAL A 504 27.92 65.99 -3.49
CA VAL A 504 28.68 64.90 -4.12
C VAL A 504 28.61 65.04 -5.63
N ASN A 505 29.77 65.01 -6.28
CA ASN A 505 29.87 65.02 -7.74
C ASN A 505 30.34 63.65 -8.23
N VAL A 506 29.60 63.01 -9.13
CA VAL A 506 29.93 61.66 -9.61
C VAL A 506 30.96 61.75 -10.75
N ALA A 507 32.17 61.26 -10.51
CA ALA A 507 33.26 61.20 -11.48
C ALA A 507 33.92 59.81 -11.52
N GLY A 508 34.36 59.37 -12.70
CA GLY A 508 35.00 58.06 -12.87
C GLY A 508 34.65 57.44 -14.22
N THR A 509 35.54 56.58 -14.73
CA THR A 509 35.40 55.98 -16.07
C THR A 509 34.74 54.59 -16.07
N SER A 510 34.59 53.96 -14.91
CA SER A 510 33.88 52.68 -14.72
C SER A 510 32.87 52.80 -13.59
N ALA A 511 31.91 51.88 -13.49
CA ALA A 511 30.90 51.87 -12.42
C ALA A 511 31.54 51.84 -11.02
N ILE A 512 32.52 50.95 -10.81
CA ILE A 512 33.24 50.83 -9.53
C ILE A 512 34.02 52.11 -9.19
N LEU A 513 34.74 52.71 -10.15
CA LEU A 513 35.49 53.95 -9.90
C LEU A 513 34.56 55.16 -9.61
N ARG A 514 33.35 55.19 -10.19
CA ARG A 514 32.33 56.19 -9.88
C ARG A 514 31.78 56.01 -8.46
N ALA A 515 31.53 54.77 -8.07
CA ALA A 515 31.05 54.41 -6.75
C ALA A 515 32.11 54.70 -5.67
N GLU A 516 33.37 54.33 -5.90
CA GLU A 516 34.51 54.69 -5.03
C GLU A 516 34.65 56.22 -4.88
N ASN A 517 34.51 56.99 -5.97
CA ASN A 517 34.55 58.45 -5.92
C ASN A 517 33.41 59.07 -5.08
N VAL A 518 32.23 58.43 -5.06
CA VAL A 518 31.08 58.84 -4.25
C VAL A 518 31.29 58.45 -2.78
N VAL A 519 31.76 57.23 -2.51
CA VAL A 519 32.12 56.76 -1.18
C VAL A 519 33.15 57.68 -0.53
N ASP A 520 34.22 58.03 -1.25
CA ASP A 520 35.28 58.91 -0.74
C ASP A 520 34.75 60.31 -0.41
N GLN A 521 33.89 60.88 -1.25
CA GLN A 521 33.32 62.22 -1.03
C GLN A 521 32.33 62.25 0.14
N LEU A 522 31.54 61.18 0.29
CA LEU A 522 30.60 61.06 1.41
C LEU A 522 31.36 60.80 2.72
N ASN A 523 32.31 59.88 2.76
CA ASN A 523 33.07 59.61 3.99
C ASN A 523 34.00 60.76 4.40
N ALA A 524 34.37 61.65 3.48
CA ALA A 524 35.11 62.88 3.77
C ALA A 524 34.23 64.10 4.07
N GLY A 525 32.90 63.99 3.92
CA GLY A 525 31.94 65.06 4.15
C GLY A 525 31.77 65.38 5.64
N ASP A 526 31.57 66.66 5.97
CA ASP A 526 31.22 67.08 7.33
C ASP A 526 29.71 67.13 7.49
N PHE A 527 29.16 66.12 8.17
CA PHE A 527 27.73 66.00 8.48
C PHE A 527 27.40 66.39 9.92
N SER A 528 28.35 66.93 10.70
CA SER A 528 28.15 67.20 12.13
C SER A 528 27.02 68.21 12.41
N ALA A 529 26.74 69.11 11.47
CA ALA A 529 25.63 70.05 11.55
C ALA A 529 24.26 69.42 11.21
N ASP A 530 24.25 68.36 10.40
CA ASP A 530 23.03 67.70 9.92
C ASP A 530 22.68 66.45 10.75
N LEU A 531 23.68 65.78 11.35
CA LEU A 531 23.52 64.49 12.05
C LEU A 531 23.83 64.55 13.54
N GLY A 532 24.37 65.66 14.04
CA GLY A 532 24.69 65.85 15.45
C GLY A 532 26.16 65.56 15.78
N ALA A 533 26.51 65.75 17.05
CA ALA A 533 27.91 65.74 17.50
C ALA A 533 28.54 64.34 17.51
N THR A 534 27.75 63.28 17.73
CA THR A 534 28.19 61.88 17.66
C THR A 534 27.51 61.09 16.54
N GLY A 535 26.59 61.73 15.80
CA GLY A 535 26.04 61.22 14.55
C GLY A 535 27.13 61.01 13.49
N PHE A 536 26.93 60.01 12.65
CA PHE A 536 27.87 59.66 11.60
C PHE A 536 27.15 59.28 10.31
N LEU A 537 27.86 59.37 9.19
CA LEU A 537 27.46 58.82 7.91
C LEU A 537 28.64 58.03 7.36
N ASN A 538 28.40 56.77 7.02
CA ASN A 538 29.38 55.89 6.42
C ASN A 538 28.83 55.33 5.11
N ALA A 539 29.55 55.57 4.02
CA ALA A 539 29.28 55.01 2.72
C ALA A 539 30.22 53.84 2.46
N GLU A 540 29.69 52.76 1.89
CA GLU A 540 30.46 51.56 1.53
C GLU A 540 30.05 51.07 0.14
N LEU A 541 31.02 50.53 -0.60
CA LEU A 541 30.81 49.91 -1.91
C LEU A 541 30.23 48.50 -1.73
N GLN A 542 29.12 48.19 -2.41
CA GLN A 542 28.51 46.86 -2.39
C GLN A 542 28.80 46.07 -3.68
N GLY A 543 29.47 44.92 -3.50
CA GLY A 543 29.69 43.94 -4.57
C GLY A 543 30.48 44.46 -5.79
N THR A 544 30.39 43.73 -6.91
CA THR A 544 31.12 44.05 -8.16
C THR A 544 30.35 44.98 -9.11
N ALA A 545 29.10 45.33 -8.79
CA ALA A 545 28.20 46.09 -9.68
C ALA A 545 28.37 47.63 -9.59
N GLY A 546 29.08 48.13 -8.57
CA GLY A 546 29.30 49.56 -8.38
C GLY A 546 28.16 50.27 -7.65
N ASP A 547 27.42 49.57 -6.80
CA ASP A 547 26.39 50.15 -5.95
C ASP A 547 27.02 50.70 -4.65
N VAL A 548 26.47 51.79 -4.11
CA VAL A 548 26.96 52.40 -2.86
C VAL A 548 25.84 52.36 -1.84
N ASN A 549 26.12 51.74 -0.70
CA ASN A 549 25.21 51.75 0.44
C ASN A 549 25.70 52.77 1.47
N ILE A 550 24.80 53.59 1.98
CA ILE A 550 25.09 54.59 3.00
C ILE A 550 24.35 54.21 4.28
N THR A 551 25.07 54.07 5.38
CA THR A 551 24.50 53.93 6.72
C THR A 551 24.75 55.22 7.50
N PHE A 552 23.73 55.78 8.13
CA PHE A 552 23.88 56.98 8.96
C PHE A 552 23.19 56.84 10.31
N ARG A 553 23.64 57.65 11.28
CA ARG A 553 22.96 57.90 12.55
C ARG A 553 22.72 59.39 12.70
N ASN A 554 21.45 59.79 12.77
CA ASN A 554 21.00 61.15 12.94
C ASN A 554 20.50 61.35 14.37
N GLU A 555 21.24 62.13 15.14
CA GLU A 555 20.92 62.52 16.52
C GLU A 555 20.23 63.89 16.58
N THR A 556 19.86 64.47 15.43
CA THR A 556 19.14 65.74 15.36
C THR A 556 17.68 65.53 15.01
N ASN A 557 16.81 66.38 15.54
CA ASN A 557 15.36 66.31 15.29
C ASN A 557 14.99 66.89 13.89
N SER A 558 15.97 67.01 12.99
CA SER A 558 15.78 67.47 11.61
C SER A 558 16.04 66.30 10.66
N PRO A 559 15.16 66.03 9.69
CA PRO A 559 15.34 64.90 8.77
C PRO A 559 16.58 65.12 7.89
N LEU A 560 17.38 64.07 7.71
CA LEU A 560 18.45 64.10 6.71
C LEU A 560 17.81 64.08 5.32
N THR A 561 18.12 65.06 4.47
CA THR A 561 17.50 65.18 3.15
C THR A 561 18.51 64.99 2.03
N ALA A 562 18.07 64.36 0.95
CA ALA A 562 18.78 64.29 -0.31
C ALA A 562 18.12 65.22 -1.35
N SER A 563 18.92 66.00 -2.07
CA SER A 563 18.45 66.87 -3.16
C SER A 563 19.36 66.79 -4.38
N ARG A 564 18.80 66.95 -5.58
CA ARG A 564 19.55 66.85 -6.85
C ARG A 564 19.79 68.22 -7.47
N SER A 565 20.99 68.46 -8.02
CA SER A 565 21.34 69.76 -8.64
C SER A 565 21.44 69.72 -10.19
N THR A 566 21.50 68.55 -10.83
CA THR A 566 21.58 68.40 -12.32
C THR A 566 20.59 67.34 -12.88
N ALA A 567 20.42 67.26 -14.21
CA ALA A 567 19.41 66.43 -14.87
C ALA A 567 19.95 65.04 -15.31
N GLY A 568 19.54 63.97 -14.61
CA GLY A 568 19.89 62.56 -14.85
C GLY A 568 19.25 61.67 -13.75
N ALA A 569 18.81 60.43 -14.02
CA ALA A 569 18.05 59.62 -13.06
C ALA A 569 18.98 58.95 -12.04
N VAL A 570 18.92 59.37 -10.78
CA VAL A 570 19.53 58.65 -9.64
C VAL A 570 18.38 58.05 -8.86
N THR A 571 18.40 56.72 -8.74
CA THR A 571 17.42 55.97 -7.98
C THR A 571 17.99 55.66 -6.60
N LEU A 572 17.22 56.04 -5.58
CA LEU A 572 17.61 55.98 -4.18
C LEU A 572 16.65 55.03 -3.46
N GLY A 573 17.12 53.83 -3.09
CA GLY A 573 16.27 52.78 -2.51
C GLY A 573 15.02 52.48 -3.36
N GLY A 574 15.16 52.44 -4.69
CA GLY A 574 14.05 52.25 -5.62
C GLY A 574 13.22 53.51 -5.95
N THR A 575 13.46 54.66 -5.29
CA THR A 575 12.74 55.92 -5.54
C THR A 575 13.58 56.90 -6.37
N THR A 576 13.06 57.35 -7.52
CA THR A 576 13.77 58.30 -8.40
C THR A 576 13.66 59.74 -7.86
N ILE A 577 14.78 60.34 -7.44
CA ILE A 577 14.79 61.77 -7.05
C ILE A 577 14.80 62.65 -8.30
N SER A 578 13.72 63.42 -8.51
CA SER A 578 13.57 64.39 -9.62
C SER A 578 14.16 65.78 -9.31
N THR A 579 14.58 66.53 -10.33
CA THR A 579 14.99 67.95 -10.23
C THR A 579 13.91 68.90 -9.70
N THR A 580 12.65 68.46 -9.58
CA THR A 580 11.56 69.25 -9.00
C THR A 580 11.29 68.97 -7.52
N ALA A 581 11.91 67.94 -6.93
CA ALA A 581 11.80 67.63 -5.50
C ALA A 581 12.98 68.27 -4.76
N THR A 582 12.71 69.32 -3.98
CA THR A 582 13.69 69.88 -3.04
C THR A 582 13.47 69.21 -1.69
N GLY A 583 14.47 68.47 -1.20
CA GLY A 583 14.45 67.85 0.13
C GLY A 583 13.73 66.51 0.23
N THR A 584 14.12 65.52 -0.58
CA THR A 584 13.66 64.14 -0.36
C THR A 584 14.22 63.64 0.96
N ILE A 585 13.36 63.26 1.90
CA ILE A 585 13.79 62.74 3.21
C ILE A 585 14.38 61.36 3.02
N ILE A 586 15.58 61.15 3.57
CA ILE A 586 16.19 59.82 3.65
C ILE A 586 15.55 59.13 4.85
N THR A 587 14.82 58.04 4.62
CA THR A 587 14.06 57.34 5.66
C THR A 587 14.95 56.36 6.43
N GLY A 588 14.96 56.46 7.77
CA GLY A 588 15.58 55.48 8.65
C GLY A 588 14.60 54.83 9.64
N GLU A 589 15.11 53.90 10.42
CA GLU A 589 14.52 53.29 11.59
C GLU A 589 14.88 54.07 12.86
N LEU A 590 14.00 54.09 13.86
CA LEU A 590 14.31 54.69 15.16
C LEU A 590 15.13 53.71 16.02
N GLY A 591 16.38 54.07 16.33
CA GLY A 591 17.26 53.35 17.23
C GLY A 591 17.45 54.05 18.57
N PHE A 592 18.03 53.34 19.54
CA PHE A 592 18.46 53.91 20.82
C PHE A 592 19.81 53.34 21.25
N ALA A 593 20.51 54.06 22.13
CA ALA A 593 21.73 53.55 22.74
C ALA A 593 21.83 53.99 24.21
N SER A 594 22.40 53.11 25.03
CA SER A 594 22.84 53.46 26.38
C SER A 594 24.00 54.45 26.28
N THR A 595 23.86 55.61 26.92
CA THR A 595 24.93 56.61 27.07
C THR A 595 25.61 56.53 28.43
N SER A 596 25.33 55.46 29.18
CA SER A 596 25.90 55.27 30.51
C SER A 596 27.41 55.05 30.45
N ALA A 597 28.14 55.86 31.22
CA ALA A 597 29.58 55.69 31.40
C ALA A 597 29.97 54.38 32.12
N THR A 598 29.01 53.68 32.74
CA THR A 598 29.24 52.41 33.48
C THR A 598 29.02 51.16 32.62
N GLY A 599 28.52 51.29 31.39
CA GLY A 599 28.29 50.18 30.46
C GLY A 599 27.04 49.33 30.77
N GLU A 600 26.12 49.84 31.59
CA GLU A 600 24.85 49.17 31.90
C GLU A 600 23.90 49.18 30.69
N ALA A 601 23.31 48.00 30.40
CA ALA A 601 22.33 47.83 29.35
C ALA A 601 21.05 48.63 29.64
N VAL A 602 20.43 49.15 28.57
CA VAL A 602 19.15 49.87 28.63
C VAL A 602 18.16 49.10 27.79
N ASP A 603 17.02 48.76 28.38
CA ASP A 603 15.90 48.11 27.71
C ASP A 603 14.79 49.14 27.44
N VAL A 604 14.24 49.14 26.23
CA VAL A 604 13.11 49.99 25.84
C VAL A 604 11.96 49.11 25.36
N VAL A 605 10.76 49.31 25.90
CA VAL A 605 9.55 48.53 25.59
C VAL A 605 8.41 49.47 25.21
N LEU A 606 7.76 49.24 24.07
CA LEU A 606 6.58 49.99 23.61
C LEU A 606 5.31 49.16 23.79
N THR A 607 4.22 49.79 24.18
CA THR A 607 2.92 49.16 24.44
C THR A 607 1.80 50.04 23.89
N ASP A 608 0.74 49.45 23.32
CA ASP A 608 -0.43 50.17 22.80
C ASP A 608 -1.62 50.16 23.80
N ALA A 609 -2.66 50.97 23.55
CA ALA A 609 -3.77 51.21 24.48
C ALA A 609 -4.89 50.13 24.45
N ALA A 610 -4.97 49.34 23.39
CA ALA A 610 -5.79 48.13 23.34
C ALA A 610 -4.88 46.93 23.66
N ASP A 611 -5.34 46.07 24.56
CA ASP A 611 -4.63 44.91 25.14
C ASP A 611 -4.13 43.90 24.07
N ASP A 612 -3.11 44.29 23.33
CA ASP A 612 -2.27 43.44 22.51
C ASP A 612 -0.83 43.90 22.72
N LEU A 613 -0.21 43.30 23.72
CA LEU A 613 1.21 43.37 23.93
C LEU A 613 1.86 42.65 22.74
N LEU A 614 2.35 43.40 21.73
CA LEU A 614 3.29 42.87 20.75
C LEU A 614 4.52 42.33 21.52
N ALA A 615 4.47 41.04 21.85
CA ALA A 615 5.46 40.13 22.43
C ALA A 615 6.59 40.79 23.26
N ALA A 616 6.82 40.49 24.53
CA ALA A 616 6.55 39.25 25.26
C ALA A 616 6.61 39.53 26.78
N ASN A 617 6.02 38.64 27.58
CA ASN A 617 6.61 38.31 28.87
C ASN A 617 6.51 36.81 29.11
N GLY A 618 7.67 36.17 29.07
CA GLY A 618 7.87 34.73 29.23
C GLY A 618 9.34 34.39 29.00
N THR A 619 10.23 34.99 29.81
CA THR A 619 11.63 34.58 29.85
C THR A 619 11.70 33.19 30.47
N VAL A 620 11.90 32.19 29.63
CA VAL A 620 12.67 30.99 30.00
C VAL A 620 14.03 31.18 29.35
N THR A 621 15.01 31.57 30.15
CA THR A 621 16.41 31.40 29.78
C THR A 621 16.75 29.92 29.87
N GLY A 622 16.70 29.24 28.73
CA GLY A 622 17.53 28.09 28.43
C GLY A 622 18.26 28.41 27.13
N SER A 623 19.50 28.90 27.22
CA SER A 623 20.42 28.71 26.10
C SER A 623 20.76 27.22 26.10
N SER A 624 20.15 26.42 25.23
CA SER A 624 20.57 25.02 25.09
C SER A 624 21.86 24.99 24.27
N SER A 625 23.00 25.16 24.95
CA SER A 625 24.22 24.52 24.48
C SER A 625 24.09 23.03 24.78
N SER A 626 24.05 22.20 23.73
CA SER A 626 24.37 20.76 23.75
C SER A 626 23.70 19.94 24.88
N GLY A 627 22.51 19.37 24.63
CA GLY A 627 21.90 18.32 25.45
C GLY A 627 20.83 18.72 26.47
N ASP A 628 20.24 19.92 26.39
CA ASP A 628 19.09 20.28 27.23
C ASP A 628 17.77 19.79 26.61
N VAL A 629 17.08 18.93 27.35
CA VAL A 629 15.73 18.43 27.03
C VAL A 629 14.74 19.59 27.11
N LEU A 630 13.92 19.80 26.06
CA LEU A 630 12.87 20.82 26.09
C LEU A 630 11.87 20.45 27.17
N THR A 631 11.72 21.29 28.20
CA THR A 631 10.85 21.02 29.35
C THR A 631 9.85 22.16 29.56
N THR A 632 8.60 21.84 29.89
CA THR A 632 7.61 22.86 30.30
C THR A 632 8.14 23.59 31.53
N THR A 633 7.97 24.91 31.64
CA THR A 633 8.50 25.67 32.79
C THR A 633 7.51 25.83 33.93
N ASN A 634 6.23 25.59 33.67
CA ASN A 634 5.13 25.55 34.62
C ASN A 634 4.21 24.36 34.30
N GLU A 635 3.25 24.10 35.19
CA GLU A 635 2.17 23.13 34.96
C GLU A 635 1.32 23.63 33.77
N THR A 636 0.93 22.76 32.84
CA THR A 636 0.29 23.13 31.56
C THR A 636 -0.95 22.28 31.32
N ASN A 637 -2.10 22.90 31.07
CA ASN A 637 -3.28 22.19 30.62
C ASN A 637 -3.11 21.79 29.15
N ILE A 638 -3.45 20.55 28.82
CA ILE A 638 -3.57 20.08 27.43
C ILE A 638 -5.06 20.01 27.12
N SER A 639 -5.44 20.56 25.97
CA SER A 639 -6.76 20.38 25.41
C SER A 639 -6.68 19.77 24.02
N VAL A 640 -7.34 18.62 23.82
CA VAL A 640 -7.36 17.88 22.56
C VAL A 640 -8.80 17.76 22.10
N SER A 641 -9.09 18.15 20.86
CA SER A 641 -10.41 17.95 20.26
C SER A 641 -10.31 17.13 18.98
N ILE A 642 -11.24 16.21 18.80
CA ILE A 642 -11.40 15.40 17.58
C ILE A 642 -12.73 15.81 16.93
N GLY A 643 -12.66 16.36 15.71
CA GLY A 643 -13.78 17.08 15.12
C GLY A 643 -14.25 18.22 16.04
N ASP A 644 -15.52 18.18 16.45
CA ASP A 644 -16.12 19.11 17.40
C ASP A 644 -16.14 18.61 18.87
N THR A 645 -15.59 17.42 19.14
CA THR A 645 -15.65 16.78 20.47
C THR A 645 -14.38 17.04 21.27
N ASP A 646 -14.52 17.53 22.50
CA ASP A 646 -13.41 17.68 23.44
C ASP A 646 -13.06 16.32 24.08
N ALA A 647 -11.84 15.85 23.86
CA ALA A 647 -11.27 14.62 24.38
C ALA A 647 -10.02 14.89 25.25
N SER A 648 -9.92 16.08 25.82
CA SER A 648 -8.77 16.53 26.61
C SER A 648 -8.34 15.54 27.71
N PRO A 649 -7.03 15.34 27.94
CA PRO A 649 -6.50 14.53 29.03
C PRO A 649 -6.99 15.00 30.41
N ALA A 650 -7.22 14.07 31.33
CA ALA A 650 -7.81 14.37 32.65
C ALA A 650 -6.90 15.13 33.63
N ALA A 651 -5.60 15.25 33.33
CA ALA A 651 -4.60 15.89 34.18
C ALA A 651 -3.68 16.81 33.37
N PRO A 652 -3.27 17.96 33.93
CA PRO A 652 -2.28 18.82 33.28
C PRO A 652 -0.90 18.16 33.24
N LEU A 653 -0.08 18.57 32.28
CA LEU A 653 1.36 18.30 32.27
C LEU A 653 2.02 18.96 33.46
N ALA A 654 2.90 18.22 34.15
CA ALA A 654 3.68 18.77 35.25
C ALA A 654 4.69 19.82 34.74
N ALA A 655 5.13 20.70 35.64
CA ALA A 655 6.27 21.56 35.34
C ALA A 655 7.53 20.70 35.15
N GLY A 656 8.26 20.92 34.08
CA GLY A 656 9.47 20.21 33.70
C GLY A 656 9.24 19.11 32.67
N SER A 657 8.05 19.01 32.07
CA SER A 657 7.69 17.90 31.18
C SER A 657 8.24 18.02 29.77
N THR A 658 8.68 16.90 29.20
CA THR A 658 9.38 16.84 27.90
C THR A 658 8.42 16.81 26.70
N VAL A 659 8.92 17.01 25.46
CA VAL A 659 8.10 16.82 24.24
C VAL A 659 7.60 15.39 24.13
N ALA A 660 8.42 14.41 24.49
CA ALA A 660 8.01 13.02 24.65
C ALA A 660 6.85 12.83 25.65
N GLU A 661 6.90 13.49 26.81
CA GLU A 661 5.82 13.40 27.81
C GLU A 661 4.53 14.11 27.34
N LEU A 662 4.66 15.18 26.55
CA LEU A 662 3.55 15.81 25.87
C LEU A 662 2.97 14.89 24.77
N ALA A 663 3.82 14.22 23.99
CA ALA A 663 3.40 13.25 22.98
C ALA A 663 2.62 12.10 23.59
N GLN A 664 3.11 11.52 24.68
CA GLN A 664 2.40 10.46 25.40
C GLN A 664 1.05 10.93 25.97
N ALA A 665 0.97 12.17 26.45
CA ALA A 665 -0.26 12.71 26.99
C ALA A 665 -1.33 12.92 25.90
N VAL A 666 -0.91 13.29 24.67
CA VAL A 666 -1.80 13.42 23.51
C VAL A 666 -2.12 12.04 22.90
N ASP A 667 -1.16 11.13 22.81
CA ASP A 667 -1.33 9.75 22.32
C ASP A 667 -2.25 8.91 23.23
N GLY A 668 -2.34 9.29 24.51
CA GLY A 668 -3.29 8.71 25.47
C GLY A 668 -4.76 9.10 25.23
N VAL A 669 -5.04 10.02 24.30
CA VAL A 669 -6.40 10.40 23.89
C VAL A 669 -6.91 9.42 22.83
N ALA A 670 -8.02 8.74 23.10
CA ALA A 670 -8.60 7.76 22.17
C ALA A 670 -8.94 8.40 20.82
N GLY A 671 -8.50 7.80 19.71
CA GLY A 671 -8.69 8.32 18.35
C GLY A 671 -7.59 9.27 17.86
N VAL A 672 -6.58 9.55 18.68
CA VAL A 672 -5.42 10.38 18.30
C VAL A 672 -4.14 9.57 18.48
N LYS A 673 -3.29 9.61 17.46
CA LYS A 673 -1.92 9.12 17.55
C LYS A 673 -0.97 10.30 17.63
N ALA A 674 0.00 10.23 18.54
CA ALA A 674 0.99 11.29 18.71
C ALA A 674 2.38 10.75 19.02
N TYR A 675 3.41 11.41 18.50
CA TYR A 675 4.80 11.01 18.69
C TYR A 675 5.73 12.22 18.66
N GLU A 676 6.90 12.07 19.28
CA GLU A 676 7.99 13.03 19.15
C GLU A 676 8.84 12.67 17.91
N GLU A 677 8.98 13.58 16.95
CA GLU A 677 9.84 13.43 15.78
C GLU A 677 11.14 14.23 15.95
N ILE A 678 12.27 13.54 15.92
CA ILE A 678 13.61 14.09 16.08
C ILE A 678 14.35 13.91 14.76
N THR A 679 14.77 15.00 14.13
CA THR A 679 15.56 14.95 12.90
C THR A 679 16.97 15.43 13.18
N LEU A 680 17.97 14.64 12.81
CA LEU A 680 19.37 14.99 13.01
C LEU A 680 20.23 14.58 11.81
N THR A 681 21.15 15.45 11.43
CA THR A 681 22.07 15.21 10.32
C THR A 681 23.38 14.67 10.86
N ILE A 682 23.93 13.63 10.23
CA ILE A 682 25.24 13.05 10.54
C ILE A 682 26.20 13.46 9.42
N ASP A 683 27.16 14.32 9.73
CA ASP A 683 28.05 14.95 8.74
C ASP A 683 29.44 14.29 8.62
N SER A 684 29.79 13.43 9.59
CA SER A 684 31.06 12.71 9.62
C SER A 684 31.03 11.57 10.63
N SER A 685 31.61 10.43 10.26
CA SER A 685 31.85 9.31 11.17
C SER A 685 33.35 9.10 11.36
N ASN A 686 33.83 9.27 12.60
CA ASN A 686 35.16 8.78 12.98
C ASN A 686 35.10 7.31 13.44
N LEU A 687 34.11 6.57 12.94
CA LEU A 687 33.83 5.21 13.39
C LEU A 687 34.75 4.19 12.70
N GLU A 688 35.21 3.20 13.45
CA GLU A 688 35.93 2.04 12.94
C GLU A 688 35.01 0.81 12.81
N SER A 689 35.40 -0.18 11.99
CA SER A 689 34.62 -1.42 11.81
C SER A 689 34.41 -2.14 13.15
N GLY A 690 33.15 -2.40 13.49
CA GLY A 690 32.74 -3.04 14.74
C GLY A 690 32.41 -2.09 15.91
N GLU A 691 32.43 -0.77 15.68
CA GLU A 691 31.84 0.20 16.61
C GLU A 691 30.31 0.24 16.46
N GLN A 692 29.62 0.63 17.54
CA GLN A 692 28.16 0.62 17.63
C GLN A 692 27.61 2.02 17.85
N LEU A 693 26.63 2.41 17.04
CA LEU A 693 25.77 3.55 17.33
C LEU A 693 24.59 3.05 18.13
N ARG A 694 24.50 3.45 19.40
CA ARG A 694 23.41 3.05 20.28
C ARG A 694 22.38 4.16 20.38
N LEU A 695 21.13 3.78 20.14
CA LEU A 695 19.96 4.59 20.47
C LEU A 695 19.34 4.04 21.77
N SER A 696 18.98 4.94 22.67
CA SER A 696 18.43 4.62 23.99
C SER A 696 17.08 5.29 24.19
N SER A 697 16.17 4.55 24.80
CA SER A 697 14.79 4.97 25.15
C SER A 697 14.59 4.80 26.65
N GLY A 698 15.28 5.62 27.45
CA GLY A 698 15.29 5.49 28.91
C GLY A 698 15.99 4.22 29.41
N ALA A 699 15.28 3.07 29.43
CA ALA A 699 15.79 1.80 29.97
C ALA A 699 16.17 0.75 28.90
N THR A 700 15.77 0.97 27.64
CA THR A 700 16.04 0.05 26.53
C THR A 700 17.07 0.67 25.58
N ASN A 701 18.12 -0.09 25.28
CA ASN A 701 19.20 0.31 24.38
C ASN A 701 19.17 -0.59 23.14
N ILE A 702 19.31 0.02 21.96
CA ILE A 702 19.33 -0.66 20.66
C ILE A 702 20.62 -0.25 19.95
N ASP A 703 21.43 -1.25 19.59
CA ASP A 703 22.75 -1.07 19.02
C ASP A 703 22.73 -1.30 17.51
N VAL A 704 23.03 -0.25 16.75
CA VAL A 704 23.33 -0.33 15.33
C VAL A 704 24.81 -0.60 15.19
N THR A 705 25.17 -1.78 14.70
CA THR A 705 26.57 -2.15 14.51
C THR A 705 27.02 -1.79 13.10
N ALA A 706 28.04 -0.94 13.01
CA ALA A 706 28.65 -0.55 11.74
C ALA A 706 29.26 -1.76 11.01
N THR A 707 28.64 -2.17 9.91
CA THR A 707 29.13 -3.25 9.04
C THR A 707 30.07 -2.69 7.97
N PRO A 708 31.24 -3.33 7.74
CA PRO A 708 32.13 -2.92 6.66
C PRO A 708 31.61 -3.40 5.31
N ASP A 709 31.89 -2.63 4.26
CA ASP A 709 31.64 -3.01 2.88
C ASP A 709 32.45 -4.26 2.46
N SER A 710 32.19 -4.77 1.25
CA SER A 710 32.89 -5.94 0.69
C SER A 710 34.41 -5.74 0.53
N ALA A 711 34.90 -4.50 0.60
CA ALA A 711 36.30 -4.13 0.55
C ALA A 711 36.92 -3.90 1.95
N GLY A 712 36.12 -4.02 3.03
CA GLY A 712 36.53 -3.85 4.42
C GLY A 712 36.52 -2.41 4.92
N ASN A 713 35.92 -1.47 4.17
CA ASN A 713 35.82 -0.06 4.55
C ASN A 713 34.45 0.23 5.19
N PHE A 714 34.42 1.21 6.09
CA PHE A 714 33.17 1.76 6.62
C PHE A 714 32.72 2.95 5.76
N THR A 715 31.42 3.05 5.47
CA THR A 715 30.82 4.16 4.73
C THR A 715 29.58 4.67 5.46
N LEU A 716 29.29 5.97 5.34
CA LEU A 716 28.06 6.55 5.88
C LEU A 716 26.81 5.97 5.22
N GLN A 717 26.90 5.58 3.95
CA GLN A 717 25.84 4.83 3.27
C GLN A 717 25.57 3.48 3.95
N GLY A 718 26.62 2.69 4.25
CA GLY A 718 26.46 1.42 4.97
C GLY A 718 25.91 1.60 6.39
N LEU A 719 26.26 2.71 7.07
CA LEU A 719 25.66 3.05 8.36
C LEU A 719 24.16 3.36 8.24
N ALA A 720 23.73 4.08 7.19
CA ALA A 720 22.31 4.33 6.96
C ALA A 720 21.55 3.02 6.70
N ASP A 721 22.14 2.10 5.93
CA ASP A 721 21.58 0.78 5.67
C ASP A 721 21.50 -0.06 6.97
N ASP A 722 22.53 -0.02 7.82
CA ASP A 722 22.54 -0.69 9.12
C ASP A 722 21.50 -0.12 10.08
N ILE A 723 21.29 1.22 10.08
CA ILE A 723 20.22 1.87 10.84
C ILE A 723 18.87 1.35 10.34
N ASN A 724 18.57 1.45 9.05
CA ASN A 724 17.29 1.02 8.48
C ASN A 724 17.05 -0.49 8.60
N GLY A 725 18.10 -1.30 8.69
CA GLY A 725 18.03 -2.75 8.90
C GLY A 725 17.86 -3.18 10.35
N THR A 726 17.91 -2.26 11.31
CA THR A 726 17.80 -2.54 12.76
C THR A 726 16.35 -2.39 13.23
N ASP A 727 15.88 -3.36 14.03
CA ASP A 727 14.53 -3.33 14.61
C ASP A 727 14.48 -2.46 15.87
N PHE A 728 13.79 -1.30 15.78
CA PHE A 728 13.60 -0.36 16.89
C PHE A 728 12.29 -0.54 17.67
N SER A 729 11.43 -1.49 17.27
CA SER A 729 10.09 -1.68 17.84
C SER A 729 10.10 -2.06 19.31
N THR A 730 11.15 -2.74 19.78
CA THR A 730 11.32 -3.10 21.20
C THR A 730 11.52 -1.88 22.12
N ALA A 731 11.95 -0.75 21.56
CA ALA A 731 12.01 0.56 22.21
C ALA A 731 10.79 1.45 21.89
N ASN A 732 9.83 0.93 21.10
CA ASN A 732 8.69 1.68 20.57
C ASN A 732 9.13 3.00 19.90
N MET A 733 10.24 2.93 19.18
CA MET A 733 10.77 3.98 18.32
C MET A 733 10.73 3.49 16.88
N ASP A 734 10.57 4.41 15.95
CA ASP A 734 10.73 4.19 14.53
C ASP A 734 11.83 5.12 14.02
N VAL A 735 12.96 4.54 13.62
CA VAL A 735 14.16 5.27 13.19
C VAL A 735 14.39 4.98 11.72
N SER A 736 14.55 6.05 10.93
CA SER A 736 15.03 5.94 9.55
C SER A 736 16.26 6.80 9.35
N ALA A 737 17.06 6.41 8.36
CA ALA A 737 18.26 7.12 7.93
C ALA A 737 18.28 7.21 6.40
N ALA A 738 18.44 8.42 5.87
CA ALA A 738 18.62 8.66 4.44
C ALA A 738 20.03 9.19 4.20
N TYR A 739 20.81 8.52 3.35
CA TYR A 739 22.13 8.99 2.94
C TYR A 739 22.02 9.89 1.71
N ASP A 740 22.52 11.12 1.83
CA ASP A 740 22.63 12.06 0.73
C ASP A 740 24.03 11.98 0.11
N ALA A 741 24.10 11.53 -1.14
CA ALA A 741 25.35 11.34 -1.86
C ALA A 741 26.05 12.66 -2.25
N ASP A 742 25.32 13.78 -2.32
CA ASP A 742 25.85 15.08 -2.72
C ASP A 742 26.48 15.83 -1.53
N SER A 743 25.82 15.80 -0.38
CA SER A 743 26.35 16.39 0.87
C SER A 743 27.32 15.44 1.59
N GLY A 744 27.19 14.13 1.38
CA GLY A 744 27.94 13.12 2.11
C GLY A 744 27.45 12.95 3.55
N GLU A 745 26.21 13.33 3.83
CA GLU A 745 25.59 13.35 5.15
C GLU A 745 24.46 12.31 5.25
N ILE A 746 24.13 11.86 6.47
CA ILE A 746 22.93 11.06 6.72
C ILE A 746 21.90 11.93 7.42
N THR A 747 20.68 12.02 6.92
CA THR A 747 19.56 12.57 7.68
C THR A 747 18.88 11.42 8.42
N MET A 748 18.99 11.39 9.74
CA MET A 748 18.33 10.42 10.59
C MET A 748 17.07 11.04 11.21
N THR A 749 15.94 10.34 11.09
CA THR A 749 14.66 10.74 11.68
C THR A 749 14.22 9.68 12.69
N ILE A 750 14.08 10.07 13.95
CA ILE A 750 13.64 9.22 15.05
C ILE A 750 12.23 9.64 15.46
N ARG A 751 11.26 8.73 15.34
CA ARG A 751 9.91 8.90 15.86
C ARG A 751 9.80 8.12 17.15
N ASN A 752 9.50 8.82 18.23
CA ASN A 752 9.44 8.28 19.57
C ASN A 752 7.98 8.29 20.05
N TYR A 753 7.40 7.10 20.16
CA TYR A 753 5.99 6.92 20.54
C TYR A 753 5.79 6.76 22.05
N SER A 754 6.83 6.45 22.83
CA SER A 754 6.62 6.17 24.28
C SER A 754 7.82 6.32 25.20
N ALA A 755 9.02 6.63 24.69
CA ALA A 755 10.17 6.88 25.56
C ALA A 755 10.08 8.29 26.14
N ASN A 756 10.35 8.47 27.43
CA ASN A 756 10.34 9.81 28.04
C ASN A 756 11.54 10.67 27.61
N THR A 757 12.61 10.02 27.14
CA THR A 757 13.85 10.63 26.64
C THR A 757 14.44 9.71 25.56
N VAL A 758 14.91 10.31 24.46
CA VAL A 758 15.70 9.61 23.44
C VAL A 758 17.15 10.02 23.60
N GLY A 759 18.06 9.06 23.65
CA GLY A 759 19.50 9.32 23.76
C GLY A 759 20.29 8.61 22.67
N ILE A 760 21.37 9.23 22.20
CA ILE A 760 22.30 8.64 21.22
C ILE A 760 23.72 8.58 21.79
N GLU A 761 24.41 7.46 21.60
CA GLU A 761 25.82 7.29 21.98
C GLU A 761 26.59 6.44 20.97
N SER A 762 27.91 6.62 20.94
CA SER A 762 28.83 5.78 20.17
C SER A 762 29.62 4.90 21.14
N GLU A 763 29.51 3.58 21.02
CA GLU A 763 30.23 2.62 21.87
C GLU A 763 31.30 1.84 21.06
N GLY A 764 32.55 1.86 21.53
CA GLY A 764 33.67 1.23 20.85
C GLY A 764 34.99 1.26 21.62
N ALA A 765 35.92 0.34 21.33
CA ALA A 765 37.21 0.21 22.03
C ALA A 765 38.25 1.28 21.64
N SER A 766 37.99 2.05 20.57
CA SER A 766 38.90 3.04 19.96
C SER A 766 38.55 4.48 20.33
N GLY A 767 37.38 4.73 20.95
CA GLY A 767 36.90 6.06 21.30
C GLY A 767 36.45 6.91 20.10
N GLY A 768 36.03 6.27 19.00
CA GLY A 768 35.46 6.93 17.83
C GLY A 768 34.09 7.57 18.12
N GLY A 769 33.76 8.63 17.39
CA GLY A 769 32.52 9.37 17.57
C GLY A 769 31.89 9.81 16.25
N ILE A 770 30.59 10.05 16.29
CA ILE A 770 29.79 10.54 15.15
C ILE A 770 29.50 12.02 15.37
N THR A 771 29.72 12.84 14.36
CA THR A 771 29.32 14.25 14.45
C THR A 771 27.89 14.39 13.95
N VAL A 772 27.03 14.95 14.81
CA VAL A 772 25.66 15.32 14.49
C VAL A 772 25.56 16.84 14.36
N ALA A 773 24.87 17.33 13.34
CA ALA A 773 24.67 18.74 13.06
C ALA A 773 23.20 19.13 13.28
N GLU A 774 22.96 19.96 14.30
CA GLU A 774 21.73 20.74 14.44
C GLU A 774 22.13 22.18 14.84
N GLY A 775 22.40 23.03 13.84
CA GLY A 775 22.86 24.41 14.08
C GLY A 775 24.30 24.58 14.58
N GLY A 776 25.11 23.51 14.62
CA GLY A 776 26.55 23.51 14.92
C GLY A 776 27.05 22.11 15.31
N GLY A 777 28.05 21.58 14.59
CA GLY A 777 28.49 20.18 14.73
C GLY A 777 28.88 19.78 16.16
N THR A 778 28.18 18.79 16.71
CA THR A 778 28.41 18.18 18.03
C THR A 778 28.88 16.74 17.83
N THR A 779 30.03 16.35 18.38
CA THR A 779 30.50 14.96 18.30
C THR A 779 29.91 14.11 19.44
N VAL A 780 29.10 13.13 19.09
CA VAL A 780 28.58 12.06 19.96
C VAL A 780 29.66 11.01 20.15
N GLY A 781 30.07 10.80 21.40
CA GLY A 781 31.06 9.78 21.81
C GLY A 781 30.45 8.78 22.79
N GLU A 782 31.26 8.27 23.73
CA GLU A 782 30.84 7.29 24.76
C GLU A 782 29.84 7.84 25.80
N ASN A 783 29.49 9.13 25.75
CA ASN A 783 28.48 9.71 26.63
C ASN A 783 27.19 9.94 25.84
N THR A 784 26.07 9.48 26.40
CA THR A 784 24.73 9.67 25.84
C THR A 784 24.40 11.15 25.65
N LEU A 785 24.09 11.54 24.42
CA LEU A 785 23.48 12.82 24.08
C LEU A 785 21.97 12.65 24.09
N ASN A 786 21.28 13.34 24.99
CA ASN A 786 19.82 13.39 24.96
C ASN A 786 19.34 14.26 23.82
N LEU A 787 18.36 13.74 23.08
CA LEU A 787 17.73 14.35 21.93
C LEU A 787 16.33 14.83 22.33
N SER A 788 15.83 15.83 21.62
CA SER A 788 14.47 16.33 21.74
C SER A 788 13.97 16.77 20.38
N GLY A 789 12.68 16.61 20.12
CA GLY A 789 12.08 16.78 18.79
C GLY A 789 10.82 17.63 18.77
N GLU A 790 10.04 17.46 17.71
CA GLU A 790 8.75 18.08 17.45
C GLU A 790 7.61 17.12 17.86
N LEU A 791 6.52 17.65 18.41
CA LEU A 791 5.30 16.83 18.56
C LEU A 791 4.58 16.73 17.22
N LYS A 792 4.39 15.51 16.72
CA LYS A 792 3.51 15.18 15.61
C LYS A 792 2.27 14.47 16.15
N TYR A 793 1.11 14.74 15.58
CA TYR A 793 -0.11 14.00 15.91
C TYR A 793 -1.11 14.02 14.75
N PHE A 794 -1.94 12.99 14.68
CA PHE A 794 -2.96 12.82 13.65
C PHE A 794 -4.15 12.03 14.20
N SER A 795 -5.27 12.10 13.49
CA SER A 795 -6.47 11.32 13.82
C SER A 795 -6.32 9.90 13.32
N GLU A 796 -6.70 8.94 14.15
CA GLU A 796 -6.84 7.53 13.73
C GLU A 796 -8.04 7.37 12.80
N ASP A 797 -9.11 8.14 12.99
CA ASP A 797 -10.40 8.05 12.29
C ASP A 797 -10.57 9.06 11.14
N GLY A 798 -9.49 9.74 10.75
CA GLY A 798 -9.52 10.76 9.71
C GLY A 798 -10.30 12.03 10.04
N GLN A 799 -10.62 12.31 11.31
CA GLN A 799 -11.19 13.59 11.72
C GLN A 799 -10.13 14.69 11.93
N ASP A 800 -10.57 15.94 12.03
CA ASP A 800 -9.67 17.05 12.40
C ASP A 800 -9.23 16.89 13.86
N VAL A 801 -7.92 16.87 14.15
CA VAL A 801 -7.41 16.88 15.52
C VAL A 801 -6.83 18.26 15.83
N ASN A 802 -7.36 18.94 16.85
CA ASN A 802 -6.76 20.16 17.37
C ASN A 802 -6.13 19.87 18.73
N VAL A 803 -4.88 20.28 18.92
CA VAL A 803 -4.18 20.21 20.21
C VAL A 803 -3.84 21.61 20.64
N THR A 804 -4.32 22.01 21.81
CA THR A 804 -4.07 23.30 22.44
C THR A 804 -3.40 23.09 23.79
N LEU A 805 -2.46 23.97 24.13
CA LEU A 805 -1.82 24.03 25.43
C LEU A 805 -2.24 25.34 26.09
N SER A 806 -2.54 25.33 27.38
CA SER A 806 -2.93 26.55 28.12
C SER A 806 -2.35 26.59 29.52
N ASP A 807 -2.14 27.80 30.04
CA ASP A 807 -1.69 27.99 31.43
C ASP A 807 -2.87 27.74 32.38
N PRO A 808 -2.77 26.77 33.32
CA PRO A 808 -3.85 26.42 34.25
C PRO A 808 -4.21 27.53 35.22
N THR A 809 -3.34 28.53 35.41
CA THR A 809 -3.54 29.64 36.35
C THR A 809 -4.11 30.90 35.70
N THR A 810 -3.76 31.16 34.44
CA THR A 810 -4.18 32.37 33.71
C THR A 810 -5.23 32.10 32.62
N GLY A 811 -5.40 30.84 32.20
CA GLY A 811 -6.44 30.39 31.27
C GLY A 811 -6.24 30.83 29.81
N GLY A 812 -5.04 31.32 29.46
CA GLY A 812 -4.68 31.72 28.10
C GLY A 812 -4.05 30.58 27.30
N GLU A 813 -4.31 30.57 25.99
CA GLU A 813 -3.70 29.66 25.02
C GLU A 813 -2.18 29.93 24.93
N LEU A 814 -1.37 28.93 25.26
CA LEU A 814 0.09 28.91 25.16
C LEU A 814 0.56 28.38 23.81
N PHE A 815 -0.20 27.47 23.20
CA PHE A 815 0.05 26.94 21.86
C PHE A 815 -1.22 26.32 21.28
N THR A 816 -1.38 26.36 19.96
CA THR A 816 -2.39 25.56 19.22
C THR A 816 -1.78 24.93 17.97
N GLY A 817 -2.10 23.68 17.68
CA GLY A 817 -1.84 23.04 16.41
C GLY A 817 -3.09 22.33 15.89
N LYS A 818 -3.11 22.02 14.59
CA LYS A 818 -4.18 21.25 13.94
C LYS A 818 -3.63 20.21 12.96
N SER A 819 -4.16 19.00 13.00
CA SER A 819 -4.10 17.97 11.95
C SER A 819 -5.40 18.01 11.14
N SER A 820 -5.33 17.99 9.80
CA SER A 820 -6.51 18.07 8.93
C SER A 820 -7.02 16.69 8.52
N SER A 821 -8.35 16.52 8.45
CA SER A 821 -9.00 15.31 7.91
C SER A 821 -8.62 15.00 6.46
N THR A 822 -8.19 16.01 5.70
CA THR A 822 -7.77 15.87 4.31
C THR A 822 -6.42 15.19 4.12
N ASP A 823 -5.66 15.03 5.21
CA ASP A 823 -4.32 14.44 5.20
C ASP A 823 -4.38 12.92 5.48
N TYR A 824 -5.59 12.38 5.59
CA TYR A 824 -5.90 10.99 5.89
C TYR A 824 -6.23 10.21 4.59
N THR A 825 -5.46 9.15 4.28
CA THR A 825 -5.46 8.47 2.97
C THR A 825 -6.35 7.22 2.85
N GLY A 826 -7.32 7.05 3.75
CA GLY A 826 -8.60 6.43 3.37
C GLY A 826 -8.70 4.90 3.33
N VAL A 827 -7.93 4.16 4.12
CA VAL A 827 -8.30 2.78 4.47
C VAL A 827 -8.05 2.54 5.95
N ASN A 828 -9.03 2.78 6.82
CA ASN A 828 -8.93 2.22 8.16
C ASN A 828 -9.19 0.72 8.08
N GLY A 829 -8.37 -0.05 8.79
CA GLY A 829 -8.74 -1.41 9.12
C GLY A 829 -10.06 -1.44 9.90
N LEU A 830 -10.56 -2.64 10.22
CA LEU A 830 -11.85 -2.78 10.90
C LEU A 830 -11.91 -1.92 12.18
N GLU A 831 -12.87 -1.01 12.29
CA GLU A 831 -13.19 -0.22 13.48
C GLU A 831 -14.45 -0.73 14.20
N ASP A 832 -14.67 -0.22 15.42
CA ASP A 832 -15.89 -0.53 16.16
C ASP A 832 -17.10 0.08 15.45
N GLY A 833 -18.03 -0.78 15.02
CA GLY A 833 -19.20 -0.34 14.26
C GLY A 833 -19.03 -0.36 12.75
N ASP A 834 -17.98 -0.96 12.19
CA ASP A 834 -17.83 -1.13 10.74
C ASP A 834 -18.57 -2.35 10.20
N LEU A 835 -18.55 -3.45 10.95
CA LEU A 835 -19.10 -4.74 10.52
C LEU A 835 -20.07 -5.28 11.57
N LEU A 836 -21.24 -5.71 11.12
CA LEU A 836 -22.13 -6.60 11.86
C LEU A 836 -22.13 -7.96 11.18
N ILE A 837 -22.01 -9.01 12.00
CA ILE A 837 -22.22 -10.38 11.57
C ILE A 837 -23.39 -10.94 12.36
N ASN A 838 -24.46 -11.38 11.68
CA ASN A 838 -25.69 -11.85 12.34
C ASN A 838 -26.28 -10.83 13.33
N GLY A 839 -26.17 -9.54 13.00
CA GLY A 839 -26.62 -8.44 13.86
C GLY A 839 -25.72 -8.16 15.08
N VAL A 840 -24.59 -8.88 15.24
CA VAL A 840 -23.59 -8.64 16.30
C VAL A 840 -22.49 -7.74 15.75
N THR A 841 -22.22 -6.64 16.42
CA THR A 841 -21.12 -5.72 16.05
C THR A 841 -19.77 -6.39 16.29
N ILE A 842 -18.91 -6.35 15.28
CA ILE A 842 -17.51 -6.73 15.40
C ILE A 842 -16.74 -5.51 15.89
N GLY A 843 -15.93 -5.69 16.92
CA GLY A 843 -15.06 -4.64 17.43
C GLY A 843 -13.89 -4.36 16.47
N ALA A 844 -13.15 -3.30 16.77
CA ALA A 844 -11.97 -2.93 15.98
C ALA A 844 -10.95 -4.09 15.85
N ALA A 845 -10.19 -4.07 14.76
CA ALA A 845 -9.13 -5.01 14.43
C ALA A 845 -8.18 -5.21 15.62
N ASP A 846 -7.88 -6.46 15.98
CA ASP A 846 -6.97 -6.75 17.09
C ASP A 846 -5.51 -6.63 16.63
N VAL A 847 -4.99 -5.41 16.67
CA VAL A 847 -3.62 -5.07 16.23
C VAL A 847 -2.53 -5.88 16.96
N ASN A 848 -2.82 -6.48 18.11
CA ASN A 848 -1.85 -7.29 18.85
C ASN A 848 -1.71 -8.71 18.29
N ALA A 849 -2.68 -9.16 17.47
CA ALA A 849 -2.62 -10.44 16.79
C ALA A 849 -1.57 -10.44 15.67
N ASP A 850 -1.37 -9.30 15.00
CA ASP A 850 -0.34 -9.12 13.98
C ASP A 850 0.98 -8.61 14.60
N LYS A 851 2.01 -9.46 14.53
CA LYS A 851 3.36 -9.16 15.03
C LYS A 851 4.34 -8.75 13.93
N ALA A 852 3.91 -8.77 12.68
CA ALA A 852 4.77 -8.68 11.51
C ALA A 852 4.64 -7.35 10.76
N SER A 853 3.43 -6.80 10.69
CA SER A 853 3.18 -5.53 10.00
C SER A 853 3.62 -4.33 10.83
N ALA A 854 3.73 -3.15 10.20
CA ALA A 854 4.21 -1.93 10.86
C ALA A 854 3.08 -1.28 11.65
N THR A 855 3.46 -0.45 12.63
CA THR A 855 2.48 0.31 13.43
C THR A 855 1.85 1.46 12.63
N VAL A 856 2.53 1.95 11.58
CA VAL A 856 2.07 2.99 10.65
C VAL A 856 2.41 2.59 9.21
N SER A 857 1.57 2.98 8.26
CA SER A 857 1.82 2.73 6.84
C SER A 857 3.00 3.57 6.33
N SER A 858 3.50 3.23 5.14
CA SER A 858 4.43 4.10 4.40
C SER A 858 3.81 5.48 4.19
N ASP A 859 4.52 6.55 4.56
CA ASP A 859 3.95 7.89 4.78
C ASP A 859 4.50 8.99 3.85
N GLY A 860 5.27 8.59 2.83
CA GLY A 860 5.96 9.56 1.98
C GLY A 860 7.47 9.64 2.18
N ALA A 861 7.95 9.30 3.37
CA ALA A 861 9.34 9.52 3.79
C ALA A 861 10.05 8.23 4.25
N LYS A 862 9.30 7.14 4.51
CA LYS A 862 9.86 5.84 4.90
C LYS A 862 9.28 4.69 4.11
N ILE A 863 10.15 3.74 3.78
CA ILE A 863 9.81 2.43 3.23
C ILE A 863 9.35 1.54 4.40
N LEU A 864 8.04 1.39 4.61
CA LEU A 864 7.46 0.56 5.67
C LEU A 864 6.50 -0.49 5.09
N SER A 865 6.22 -1.56 5.85
CA SER A 865 5.07 -2.42 5.59
C SER A 865 3.77 -1.69 5.95
N SER A 866 2.61 -2.17 5.52
CA SER A 866 1.32 -1.56 5.89
C SER A 866 0.96 -1.74 7.36
N GLU A 867 -0.14 -1.11 7.77
CA GLU A 867 -0.55 -1.05 9.17
C GLU A 867 -1.12 -2.37 9.68
N LYS A 868 -0.85 -2.65 10.96
CA LYS A 868 -1.43 -3.79 11.69
C LYS A 868 -2.95 -3.76 11.72
N SER A 869 -3.56 -2.58 11.84
CA SER A 869 -5.02 -2.38 11.84
C SER A 869 -5.65 -2.93 10.55
N GLN A 870 -4.99 -2.73 9.42
CA GLN A 870 -5.43 -3.15 8.09
C GLN A 870 -5.04 -4.60 7.75
N SER A 871 -4.42 -5.33 8.67
CA SER A 871 -4.00 -6.71 8.40
C SER A 871 -5.18 -7.69 8.49
N ALA A 872 -5.23 -8.65 7.58
CA ALA A 872 -6.19 -9.75 7.66
C ALA A 872 -6.07 -10.54 8.97
N ILE A 873 -4.86 -10.62 9.55
CA ILE A 873 -4.60 -11.27 10.84
C ILE A 873 -5.36 -10.55 11.97
N ALA A 874 -5.26 -9.22 12.03
CA ALA A 874 -5.95 -8.42 13.05
C ALA A 874 -7.48 -8.43 12.86
N ILE A 875 -7.94 -8.35 11.61
CA ILE A 875 -9.37 -8.42 11.26
C ILE A 875 -9.95 -9.80 11.64
N ALA A 876 -9.30 -10.89 11.25
CA ALA A 876 -9.77 -12.24 11.58
C ALA A 876 -9.78 -12.49 13.09
N ALA A 877 -8.78 -11.98 13.82
CA ALA A 877 -8.74 -12.08 15.27
C ALA A 877 -9.92 -11.33 15.93
N ALA A 878 -10.29 -10.15 15.44
CA ALA A 878 -11.45 -9.40 15.93
C ALA A 878 -12.76 -10.15 15.71
N ILE A 879 -12.97 -10.75 14.52
CA ILE A 879 -14.16 -11.55 14.20
C ILE A 879 -14.21 -12.82 15.06
N ASN A 880 -13.11 -13.56 15.16
CA ASN A 880 -13.03 -14.79 15.95
C ASN A 880 -13.21 -14.57 17.45
N LYS A 881 -13.02 -13.34 17.95
CA LYS A 881 -13.26 -13.01 19.36
C LYS A 881 -14.74 -13.10 19.74
N VAL A 882 -15.64 -12.96 18.78
CA VAL A 882 -17.10 -13.02 18.96
C VAL A 882 -17.73 -14.20 18.20
N SER A 883 -16.93 -15.20 17.76
CA SER A 883 -17.41 -16.34 16.98
C SER A 883 -18.45 -17.19 17.69
N ASP A 884 -18.40 -17.25 19.03
CA ASP A 884 -19.39 -17.97 19.85
C ASP A 884 -20.79 -17.30 19.78
N GLU A 885 -20.83 -15.98 19.54
CA GLU A 885 -22.07 -15.21 19.44
C GLU A 885 -22.57 -15.12 17.98
N THR A 886 -21.63 -14.94 17.04
CA THR A 886 -21.96 -14.82 15.61
C THR A 886 -22.18 -16.17 14.93
N GLY A 887 -21.56 -17.25 15.42
CA GLY A 887 -21.50 -18.53 14.72
C GLY A 887 -20.60 -18.53 13.47
N VAL A 888 -19.79 -17.48 13.29
CA VAL A 888 -18.93 -17.26 12.13
C VAL A 888 -17.48 -17.25 12.56
N THR A 889 -16.65 -17.98 11.83
CA THR A 889 -15.19 -18.04 12.00
C THR A 889 -14.51 -17.33 10.83
N ALA A 890 -13.44 -16.61 11.10
CA ALA A 890 -12.61 -15.95 10.10
C ALA A 890 -11.26 -16.64 9.99
N ASN A 891 -10.92 -17.11 8.79
CA ASN A 891 -9.60 -17.63 8.46
C ASN A 891 -8.82 -16.59 7.65
N VAL A 892 -7.53 -16.48 7.94
CA VAL A 892 -6.62 -15.61 7.20
C VAL A 892 -6.15 -16.34 5.96
N ASN A 893 -6.37 -15.76 4.79
CA ASN A 893 -5.90 -16.34 3.53
C ASN A 893 -4.46 -15.91 3.25
N ALA A 894 -3.71 -16.72 2.51
CA ALA A 894 -2.41 -16.31 2.02
C ALA A 894 -2.53 -15.06 1.14
N THR A 895 -1.64 -14.08 1.35
CA THR A 895 -1.59 -12.90 0.49
C THR A 895 -0.69 -13.20 -0.69
N GLU A 896 -1.26 -13.20 -1.90
CA GLU A 896 -0.52 -13.47 -3.14
C GLU A 896 -0.45 -12.21 -4.01
N VAL A 897 0.77 -11.86 -4.41
CA VAL A 897 1.02 -10.83 -5.43
C VAL A 897 1.64 -11.52 -6.64
N VAL A 898 0.92 -11.54 -7.75
CA VAL A 898 1.39 -12.14 -8.99
C VAL A 898 1.96 -11.03 -9.87
N GLY A 899 3.19 -11.16 -10.36
CA GLY A 899 3.75 -10.21 -11.32
C GLY A 899 3.13 -10.31 -12.72
N GLY A 900 3.60 -9.48 -13.65
CA GLY A 900 3.09 -9.36 -15.03
C GLY A 900 2.93 -10.67 -15.80
N ASP A 901 2.08 -10.66 -16.83
CA ASP A 901 1.88 -11.81 -17.72
C ASP A 901 3.03 -11.98 -18.76
N GLY A 902 4.14 -11.25 -18.57
CA GLY A 902 5.34 -11.30 -19.40
C GLY A 902 5.18 -10.69 -20.80
N THR A 903 4.02 -10.09 -21.12
CA THR A 903 3.77 -9.53 -22.46
C THR A 903 4.37 -8.13 -22.67
N ASN A 904 4.72 -7.43 -21.59
CA ASN A 904 5.24 -6.05 -21.58
C ASN A 904 6.77 -5.94 -21.46
N ILE A 905 7.51 -7.03 -21.59
CA ILE A 905 8.97 -7.01 -21.47
C ILE A 905 9.61 -6.42 -22.74
N ASP A 906 9.92 -5.11 -22.72
CA ASP A 906 10.71 -4.44 -23.76
C ASP A 906 12.19 -4.29 -23.36
N LEU A 907 12.98 -5.33 -23.66
CA LEU A 907 14.43 -5.33 -23.42
C LEU A 907 15.21 -4.31 -24.24
N THR A 908 14.59 -3.62 -25.21
CA THR A 908 15.30 -2.67 -26.09
C THR A 908 15.51 -1.30 -25.46
N GLN A 909 14.84 -1.02 -24.34
CA GLN A 909 14.97 0.23 -23.59
C GLN A 909 16.07 0.20 -22.52
N PHE A 910 16.74 -0.95 -22.35
CA PHE A 910 17.71 -1.19 -21.29
C PHE A 910 19.09 -1.55 -21.85
N GLU A 911 20.14 -1.29 -21.07
CA GLU A 911 21.52 -1.63 -21.35
C GLU A 911 22.10 -2.62 -20.32
N GLU A 912 23.21 -3.27 -20.66
CA GLU A 912 23.94 -4.13 -19.72
C GLU A 912 24.51 -3.27 -18.58
N GLY A 913 24.13 -3.59 -17.34
CA GLY A 913 24.52 -2.83 -16.16
C GLY A 913 23.41 -1.99 -15.54
N ASP A 914 22.24 -1.86 -16.18
CA ASP A 914 21.06 -1.22 -15.59
C ASP A 914 20.60 -1.97 -14.33
N GLN A 915 20.09 -1.23 -13.34
CA GLN A 915 19.84 -1.76 -12.00
C GLN A 915 18.44 -1.43 -11.49
N ALA A 916 17.90 -2.32 -10.67
CA ALA A 916 16.67 -2.09 -9.93
C ALA A 916 16.80 -2.59 -8.48
N GLY A 917 16.55 -1.72 -7.51
CA GLY A 917 16.43 -2.11 -6.10
C GLY A 917 15.05 -2.70 -5.82
N ILE A 918 14.94 -3.79 -5.06
CA ILE A 918 13.65 -4.36 -4.65
C ILE A 918 13.47 -4.16 -3.15
N TYR A 919 12.31 -3.64 -2.78
CA TYR A 919 11.89 -3.50 -1.39
C TYR A 919 10.59 -4.27 -1.17
N ILE A 920 10.54 -5.05 -0.09
CA ILE A 920 9.35 -5.81 0.32
C ILE A 920 9.11 -5.58 1.80
N ASN A 921 7.90 -5.13 2.16
CA ASN A 921 7.47 -4.89 3.54
C ASN A 921 8.48 -4.05 4.34
N GLY A 922 8.98 -2.98 3.72
CA GLY A 922 9.95 -2.09 4.36
C GLY A 922 11.43 -2.55 4.29
N VAL A 923 11.71 -3.75 3.79
CA VAL A 923 13.07 -4.31 3.76
C VAL A 923 13.62 -4.30 2.33
N GLU A 924 14.79 -3.71 2.12
CA GLU A 924 15.54 -3.89 0.87
C GLU A 924 16.01 -5.34 0.77
N VAL A 925 15.50 -6.08 -0.21
CA VAL A 925 15.92 -7.47 -0.44
C VAL A 925 17.16 -7.56 -1.34
N GLY A 926 17.50 -6.45 -2.01
CA GLY A 926 18.72 -6.25 -2.78
C GLY A 926 18.47 -5.64 -4.16
N THR A 927 19.56 -5.41 -4.88
CA THR A 927 19.53 -4.84 -6.24
C THR A 927 19.77 -5.91 -7.31
N VAL A 928 18.92 -5.95 -8.33
CA VAL A 928 19.12 -6.75 -9.55
C VAL A 928 19.84 -5.91 -10.59
N THR A 929 20.82 -6.50 -11.28
CA THR A 929 21.55 -5.86 -12.38
C THR A 929 21.35 -6.64 -13.67
N LEU A 930 20.90 -5.98 -14.72
CA LEU A 930 20.70 -6.60 -16.03
C LEU A 930 22.04 -7.00 -16.66
N GLN A 931 22.12 -8.25 -17.14
CA GLN A 931 23.33 -8.83 -17.74
C GLN A 931 23.03 -9.44 -19.10
N ALA A 932 24.05 -9.51 -19.95
CA ALA A 932 23.94 -10.18 -21.24
C ALA A 932 23.99 -11.71 -21.12
N ASP A 933 23.25 -12.40 -21.99
CA ASP A 933 23.19 -13.87 -22.13
C ASP A 933 24.47 -14.51 -22.74
N GLY A 934 25.51 -13.71 -22.96
CA GLY A 934 26.74 -14.10 -23.65
C GLY A 934 26.64 -14.11 -25.20
N GLY A 935 25.46 -13.84 -25.75
CA GLY A 935 25.16 -13.66 -27.18
C GLY A 935 24.98 -12.19 -27.61
N GLY A 936 24.92 -11.27 -26.64
CA GLY A 936 24.78 -9.82 -26.86
C GLY A 936 23.37 -9.28 -26.67
N THR A 937 22.46 -10.08 -26.11
CA THR A 937 21.10 -9.69 -25.69
C THR A 937 20.98 -9.77 -24.17
N LEU A 938 20.14 -8.94 -23.56
CA LEU A 938 19.89 -8.98 -22.11
C LEU A 938 19.12 -10.26 -21.73
N ASP A 939 19.47 -10.85 -20.59
CA ASP A 939 18.94 -12.10 -20.08
C ASP A 939 17.87 -11.85 -18.99
N SER A 940 16.60 -11.79 -19.40
CA SER A 940 15.48 -11.59 -18.48
C SER A 940 15.20 -12.80 -17.59
N ASP A 941 15.49 -14.02 -18.04
CA ASP A 941 15.33 -15.22 -17.22
C ASP A 941 16.33 -15.21 -16.06
N ARG A 942 17.55 -14.73 -16.30
CA ARG A 942 18.52 -14.52 -15.24
C ARG A 942 18.12 -13.40 -14.30
N ALA A 943 17.64 -12.25 -14.79
CA ALA A 943 17.17 -11.17 -13.94
C ALA A 943 16.04 -11.63 -13.01
N ARG A 944 15.09 -12.42 -13.53
CA ARG A 944 14.01 -13.06 -12.75
C ARG A 944 14.55 -14.04 -11.72
N ALA A 945 15.52 -14.88 -12.09
CA ALA A 945 16.15 -15.81 -11.15
C ALA A 945 16.95 -15.10 -10.05
N ASP A 946 17.61 -13.98 -10.36
CA ASP A 946 18.33 -13.16 -9.40
C ASP A 946 17.34 -12.50 -8.41
N ALA A 947 16.25 -11.92 -8.92
CA ALA A 947 15.15 -11.40 -8.09
C ALA A 947 14.55 -12.48 -7.17
N LEU A 948 14.21 -13.65 -7.72
CA LEU A 948 13.70 -14.81 -6.96
C LEU A 948 14.65 -15.20 -5.81
N ASN A 949 15.96 -15.25 -6.10
CA ASN A 949 16.97 -15.62 -5.11
C ASN A 949 17.11 -14.55 -4.03
N LEU A 950 17.11 -13.27 -4.38
CA LEU A 950 17.22 -12.15 -3.43
C LEU A 950 16.02 -12.13 -2.47
N ILE A 951 14.80 -12.27 -3.00
CA ILE A 951 13.57 -12.30 -2.21
C ILE A 951 13.58 -13.49 -1.25
N ASN A 952 13.83 -14.70 -1.75
CA ASN A 952 13.80 -15.91 -0.93
C ASN A 952 14.92 -15.99 0.11
N GLN A 953 16.10 -15.40 -0.16
CA GLN A 953 17.17 -15.29 0.85
C GLN A 953 16.77 -14.39 2.01
N ASN A 954 15.93 -13.39 1.75
CA ASN A 954 15.42 -12.45 2.75
C ASN A 954 14.02 -12.83 3.29
N ALA A 955 13.44 -13.97 2.88
CA ALA A 955 12.11 -14.41 3.31
C ALA A 955 11.96 -14.54 4.83
N GLY A 956 13.04 -14.85 5.56
CA GLY A 956 13.04 -14.88 7.02
C GLY A 956 12.88 -13.50 7.68
N LYS A 957 13.18 -12.42 6.95
CA LYS A 957 13.01 -11.02 7.39
C LYS A 957 11.70 -10.41 6.89
N THR A 958 11.35 -10.65 5.63
CA THR A 958 10.15 -10.08 4.99
C THR A 958 8.87 -10.86 5.32
N GLY A 959 8.99 -12.16 5.59
CA GLY A 959 7.85 -13.09 5.67
C GLY A 959 7.22 -13.42 4.33
N VAL A 960 7.82 -12.97 3.22
CA VAL A 960 7.32 -13.17 1.86
C VAL A 960 8.27 -14.10 1.12
N THR A 961 7.71 -15.14 0.49
CA THR A 961 8.43 -16.05 -0.39
C THR A 961 8.06 -15.78 -1.84
N ALA A 962 8.96 -16.03 -2.78
CA ALA A 962 8.69 -15.91 -4.21
C ALA A 962 8.81 -17.26 -4.90
N THR A 963 7.95 -17.50 -5.89
CA THR A 963 8.01 -18.65 -6.80
C THR A 963 7.95 -18.16 -8.24
N ASP A 964 8.79 -18.73 -9.12
CA ASP A 964 8.72 -18.48 -10.56
C ASP A 964 7.59 -19.32 -11.17
N ASN A 965 6.59 -18.66 -11.75
CA ASN A 965 5.43 -19.29 -12.38
C ASN A 965 5.67 -19.63 -13.88
N GLY A 966 6.90 -19.44 -14.36
CA GLY A 966 7.33 -19.68 -15.74
C GLY A 966 7.22 -18.46 -16.65
N VAL A 967 6.61 -17.37 -16.17
CA VAL A 967 6.41 -16.12 -16.91
C VAL A 967 6.84 -14.91 -16.06
N SER A 968 6.48 -14.92 -14.77
CA SER A 968 6.76 -13.90 -13.77
C SER A 968 6.99 -14.50 -12.38
N LEU A 969 7.15 -13.64 -11.38
CA LEU A 969 7.25 -14.06 -9.98
C LEU A 969 5.90 -13.93 -9.30
N THR A 970 5.52 -14.95 -8.54
CA THR A 970 4.42 -14.90 -7.58
C THR A 970 5.02 -14.80 -6.18
N LEU A 971 4.73 -13.71 -5.49
CA LEU A 971 5.08 -13.49 -4.09
C LEU A 971 3.92 -13.98 -3.22
N SER A 972 4.24 -14.72 -2.18
CA SER A 972 3.26 -15.30 -1.26
C SER A 972 3.69 -15.07 0.19
N ALA A 973 2.79 -14.47 0.95
CA ALA A 973 2.85 -14.41 2.40
C ALA A 973 1.83 -15.40 2.98
N ALA A 974 2.31 -16.58 3.36
CA ALA A 974 1.47 -17.71 3.77
C ALA A 974 0.71 -17.48 5.08
N ASP A 975 1.16 -16.54 5.91
CA ASP A 975 0.47 -16.13 7.13
C ASP A 975 -0.59 -15.06 6.90
N GLY A 976 -0.74 -14.60 5.65
CA GLY A 976 -1.70 -13.60 5.21
C GLY A 976 -1.48 -12.19 5.76
N ARG A 977 -0.23 -11.88 6.15
CA ARG A 977 0.18 -10.49 6.31
C ARG A 977 0.09 -9.77 4.96
N ASN A 978 -0.07 -8.46 5.03
CA ASN A 978 -0.05 -7.61 3.85
C ASN A 978 1.33 -7.66 3.14
N VAL A 979 1.33 -7.40 1.83
CA VAL A 979 2.52 -7.40 1.00
C VAL A 979 2.65 -6.04 0.32
N SER A 980 3.58 -5.22 0.82
CA SER A 980 3.96 -3.92 0.25
C SER A 980 5.22 -4.09 -0.59
N ILE A 981 5.15 -3.70 -1.87
CA ILE A 981 6.27 -3.85 -2.82
C ILE A 981 6.58 -2.50 -3.44
N ALA A 982 7.88 -2.17 -3.48
CA ALA A 982 8.39 -1.10 -4.32
C ALA A 982 9.65 -1.52 -5.05
N ILE A 983 9.77 -1.04 -6.28
CA ILE A 983 10.92 -1.23 -7.15
C ILE A 983 11.54 0.14 -7.39
N ASP A 984 12.81 0.28 -7.01
CA ASP A 984 13.63 1.44 -7.31
C ASP A 984 14.29 1.25 -8.68
N ASP A 985 13.67 1.80 -9.71
CA ASP A 985 14.20 1.77 -11.07
C ASP A 985 15.35 2.77 -11.22
N LYS A 986 16.60 2.26 -11.19
CA LYS A 986 17.82 3.04 -11.40
C LYS A 986 18.29 3.05 -12.86
N SER A 987 17.51 2.49 -13.80
CA SER A 987 17.87 2.44 -15.22
C SER A 987 17.76 3.80 -15.92
N GLY A 988 16.94 4.70 -15.39
CA GLY A 988 16.59 5.98 -16.04
C GLY A 988 15.70 5.81 -17.27
N SER A 989 15.19 4.59 -17.51
CA SER A 989 14.16 4.31 -18.51
C SER A 989 12.79 4.76 -18.03
N SER A 990 11.84 4.87 -18.96
CA SER A 990 10.41 5.01 -18.64
C SER A 990 9.65 3.69 -18.77
N ALA A 991 10.35 2.63 -19.22
CA ALA A 991 9.83 1.28 -19.26
C ALA A 991 10.10 0.59 -17.92
N SER A 992 9.17 -0.27 -17.49
CA SER A 992 9.28 -1.02 -16.24
C SER A 992 10.45 -2.02 -16.29
N ILE A 993 11.50 -1.76 -15.51
CA ILE A 993 12.55 -2.74 -15.24
C ILE A 993 12.00 -3.88 -14.36
N GLY A 994 10.99 -3.58 -13.53
CA GLY A 994 10.23 -4.57 -12.78
C GLY A 994 9.64 -5.68 -13.66
N ALA A 995 9.08 -5.32 -14.83
CA ALA A 995 8.56 -6.28 -15.79
C ALA A 995 9.63 -7.27 -16.30
N VAL A 996 10.88 -6.82 -16.47
CA VAL A 996 12.01 -7.67 -16.85
C VAL A 996 12.32 -8.72 -15.79
N MET A 997 12.12 -8.36 -14.52
CA MET A 997 12.36 -9.21 -13.35
C MET A 997 11.16 -10.10 -13.00
N GLY A 998 10.05 -9.97 -13.72
CA GLY A 998 8.80 -10.67 -13.42
C GLY A 998 7.99 -10.03 -12.29
N LEU A 999 8.21 -8.74 -11.99
CA LEU A 999 7.49 -7.92 -11.01
C LEU A 999 7.00 -6.64 -11.70
N ASP A 1000 6.06 -6.80 -12.62
CA ASP A 1000 5.53 -5.71 -13.45
C ASP A 1000 4.61 -4.77 -12.64
N ALA A 1001 4.91 -3.48 -12.63
CA ALA A 1001 4.11 -2.45 -11.97
C ALA A 1001 2.78 -2.12 -12.68
N GLU A 1002 2.54 -2.64 -13.89
CA GLU A 1002 1.20 -2.62 -14.49
C GLU A 1002 0.23 -3.58 -13.77
N VAL A 1003 0.76 -4.54 -12.98
CA VAL A 1003 -0.06 -5.43 -12.15
C VAL A 1003 -0.37 -4.79 -10.79
N ALA A 1004 -1.59 -5.00 -10.31
CA ALA A 1004 -2.04 -4.52 -9.00
C ALA A 1004 -1.14 -5.06 -7.88
N GLY A 1005 -0.70 -4.17 -6.98
CA GLY A 1005 0.07 -4.54 -5.79
C GLY A 1005 1.60 -4.43 -5.92
N ILE A 1006 2.11 -4.03 -7.09
CA ILE A 1006 3.54 -3.79 -7.32
C ILE A 1006 3.70 -2.33 -7.75
N GLY A 1007 4.52 -1.57 -7.03
CA GLY A 1007 4.85 -0.21 -7.43
C GLY A 1007 6.32 -0.08 -7.86
N GLU A 1008 6.57 0.87 -8.75
CA GLU A 1008 7.87 1.10 -9.37
C GLU A 1008 8.04 2.58 -9.69
N GLN A 1009 9.15 3.17 -9.23
CA GLN A 1009 9.63 4.52 -9.59
C GLN A 1009 11.15 4.56 -9.43
N THR A 1010 11.78 5.63 -9.90
CA THR A 1010 13.18 5.93 -9.62
C THR A 1010 13.32 6.69 -8.30
N PHE A 1011 14.16 6.22 -7.38
CA PHE A 1011 14.48 6.91 -6.13
C PHE A 1011 15.72 7.78 -6.29
N GLY A 1012 15.67 9.02 -5.77
CA GLY A 1012 16.78 9.98 -5.84
C GLY A 1012 17.03 10.58 -7.24
N ASP A 1013 17.94 11.56 -7.32
CA ASP A 1013 18.28 12.25 -8.57
C ASP A 1013 19.02 11.31 -9.53
N ALA A 1014 18.28 10.55 -10.33
CA ALA A 1014 18.87 9.91 -11.49
C ALA A 1014 19.48 10.99 -12.37
N SER A 1015 20.75 10.81 -12.73
CA SER A 1015 21.61 11.74 -13.48
C SER A 1015 21.14 12.15 -14.90
N VAL A 1016 19.84 12.17 -15.18
CA VAL A 1016 19.22 12.50 -16.45
C VAL A 1016 18.35 13.73 -16.27
N ALA A 1017 18.77 14.84 -16.89
CA ALA A 1017 18.25 16.20 -16.76
C ALA A 1017 16.77 16.45 -17.20
N SER A 1018 15.91 15.43 -17.25
CA SER A 1018 14.51 15.55 -17.71
C SER A 1018 13.51 14.57 -17.08
N ALA A 1019 13.89 13.67 -16.17
CA ALA A 1019 12.91 12.90 -15.39
C ALA A 1019 12.57 13.68 -14.12
N ALA A 1020 11.29 13.86 -13.80
CA ALA A 1020 10.90 14.44 -12.53
C ALA A 1020 11.31 13.46 -11.42
N THR A 1021 12.18 13.90 -10.50
CA THR A 1021 12.45 13.16 -9.28
C THR A 1021 11.15 13.08 -8.48
N SER A 1022 10.71 11.87 -8.19
CA SER A 1022 9.60 11.64 -7.27
C SER A 1022 10.17 11.43 -5.87
N PRO A 1023 9.50 11.87 -4.79
CA PRO A 1023 9.85 11.44 -3.44
C PRO A 1023 9.92 9.91 -3.37
N GLU A 1024 10.80 9.36 -2.53
CA GLU A 1024 11.09 7.92 -2.39
C GLU A 1024 9.83 7.05 -2.16
N ALA A 1025 8.71 7.64 -1.76
CA ALA A 1025 7.44 6.97 -1.50
C ALA A 1025 6.42 6.95 -2.65
N ALA A 1026 6.68 7.55 -3.81
CA ALA A 1026 5.71 7.52 -4.91
C ALA A 1026 5.57 6.15 -5.61
N ALA A 1027 6.31 5.13 -5.16
CA ALA A 1027 6.36 3.79 -5.76
C ALA A 1027 5.80 2.67 -4.88
N TYR A 1028 5.22 2.95 -3.71
CA TYR A 1028 4.72 1.87 -2.86
C TYR A 1028 3.30 1.49 -3.24
N GLU A 1029 3.10 0.21 -3.56
CA GLU A 1029 1.78 -0.39 -3.66
C GLU A 1029 1.67 -1.53 -2.64
N THR A 1030 0.58 -1.52 -1.88
CA THR A 1030 0.30 -2.55 -0.88
C THR A 1030 -0.83 -3.44 -1.37
N THR A 1031 -0.59 -4.74 -1.32
CA THR A 1031 -1.62 -5.78 -1.43
C THR A 1031 -2.03 -6.19 -0.02
N TYR A 1032 -3.29 -5.96 0.32
CA TYR A 1032 -3.82 -6.33 1.63
C TYR A 1032 -4.18 -7.81 1.69
N GLY A 1033 -3.93 -8.45 2.82
CA GLY A 1033 -4.38 -9.80 3.06
C GLY A 1033 -5.90 -9.89 3.05
N SER A 1034 -6.42 -11.07 2.71
CA SER A 1034 -7.84 -11.32 2.76
C SER A 1034 -8.21 -12.26 3.91
N VAL A 1035 -9.47 -12.15 4.33
CA VAL A 1035 -10.10 -13.05 5.29
C VAL A 1035 -11.18 -13.85 4.58
N SER A 1036 -11.26 -15.15 4.86
CA SER A 1036 -12.40 -15.99 4.50
C SER A 1036 -13.27 -16.18 5.74
N LEU A 1037 -14.55 -15.85 5.63
CA LEU A 1037 -15.52 -16.10 6.68
C LEU A 1037 -16.24 -17.41 6.38
N SER A 1038 -16.21 -18.32 7.34
CA SER A 1038 -16.90 -19.61 7.30
C SER A 1038 -17.91 -19.73 8.43
N SER A 1039 -19.08 -20.23 8.08
CA SER A 1039 -20.14 -20.57 9.00
C SER A 1039 -20.81 -21.84 8.52
N ALA A 1040 -21.27 -22.65 9.46
CA ALA A 1040 -22.07 -23.81 9.16
C ALA A 1040 -23.54 -23.47 8.87
N LYS A 1041 -24.00 -22.30 9.35
CA LYS A 1041 -25.33 -21.74 9.13
C LYS A 1041 -25.27 -20.60 8.12
N GLU A 1042 -26.42 -20.28 7.57
CA GLU A 1042 -26.64 -18.97 6.96
C GLU A 1042 -26.24 -17.86 7.95
N PHE A 1043 -25.47 -16.88 7.48
CA PHE A 1043 -25.04 -15.73 8.26
C PHE A 1043 -25.11 -14.44 7.45
N THR A 1044 -25.50 -13.34 8.08
CA THR A 1044 -25.55 -12.03 7.43
C THR A 1044 -24.25 -11.25 7.67
N LEU A 1045 -23.76 -10.57 6.64
CA LEU A 1045 -22.85 -9.45 6.77
C LEU A 1045 -23.61 -8.16 6.51
N GLU A 1046 -23.49 -7.21 7.41
CA GLU A 1046 -24.09 -5.89 7.34
C GLU A 1046 -23.00 -4.86 7.70
N GLY A 1047 -23.03 -3.68 7.06
CA GLY A 1047 -22.21 -2.57 7.55
C GLY A 1047 -22.81 -2.01 8.82
N GLY A 1048 -21.96 -1.58 9.75
CA GLY A 1048 -22.42 -1.05 11.03
C GLY A 1048 -22.70 0.44 11.03
N ALA A 1049 -22.58 1.06 12.20
CA ALA A 1049 -22.86 2.48 12.42
C ALA A 1049 -22.03 3.41 11.52
N ASN A 1050 -20.86 2.95 11.06
CA ASN A 1050 -19.97 3.70 10.18
C ASN A 1050 -20.33 3.55 8.68
N GLY A 1051 -21.30 2.67 8.37
CA GLY A 1051 -21.78 2.44 7.01
C GLY A 1051 -21.08 1.29 6.29
N ASN A 1052 -21.26 1.22 4.98
CA ASN A 1052 -20.79 0.10 4.15
C ASN A 1052 -19.51 0.42 3.37
N SER A 1053 -18.99 1.65 3.48
CA SER A 1053 -17.82 2.12 2.71
C SER A 1053 -16.56 1.36 3.14
N GLU A 1054 -16.39 1.21 4.45
CA GLU A 1054 -15.28 0.53 5.12
C GLU A 1054 -15.34 -0.98 4.85
N LEU A 1055 -16.55 -1.57 4.93
CA LEU A 1055 -16.76 -2.97 4.57
C LEU A 1055 -16.40 -3.25 3.10
N SER A 1056 -16.73 -2.33 2.20
CA SER A 1056 -16.37 -2.40 0.78
C SER A 1056 -14.86 -2.24 0.57
N ALA A 1057 -14.19 -1.38 1.36
CA ALA A 1057 -12.75 -1.21 1.32
C ALA A 1057 -12.01 -2.48 1.77
N MET A 1058 -12.56 -3.22 2.73
CA MET A 1058 -12.07 -4.54 3.17
C MET A 1058 -12.32 -5.67 2.15
N GLY A 1059 -13.00 -5.37 1.03
CA GLY A 1059 -13.34 -6.36 0.01
C GLY A 1059 -14.42 -7.35 0.44
N LEU A 1060 -15.13 -7.07 1.54
CA LEU A 1060 -16.30 -7.82 2.00
C LEU A 1060 -17.56 -7.14 1.44
N ALA A 1061 -18.59 -7.92 1.15
CA ALA A 1061 -19.87 -7.39 0.71
C ALA A 1061 -20.94 -7.66 1.77
N THR A 1062 -21.89 -6.73 1.89
CA THR A 1062 -23.10 -6.97 2.68
C THR A 1062 -23.96 -8.00 1.98
N GLY A 1063 -24.54 -8.92 2.72
CA GLY A 1063 -25.37 -9.97 2.15
C GLY A 1063 -25.55 -11.13 3.10
N THR A 1064 -26.23 -12.16 2.61
CA THR A 1064 -26.48 -13.38 3.35
C THR A 1064 -25.61 -14.47 2.74
N TYR A 1065 -24.75 -15.05 3.56
CA TYR A 1065 -23.71 -16.00 3.19
C TYR A 1065 -23.94 -17.33 3.90
N GLY A 1066 -23.38 -18.43 3.40
CA GLY A 1066 -23.65 -19.77 3.92
C GLY A 1066 -24.87 -20.45 3.28
N GLY A 1067 -25.04 -21.74 3.56
CA GLY A 1067 -26.05 -22.57 2.89
C GLY A 1067 -27.45 -22.41 3.49
N GLY A 1068 -28.48 -22.34 2.63
CA GLY A 1068 -29.87 -22.01 2.96
C GLY A 1068 -30.68 -23.00 3.81
N GLU A 1069 -30.04 -23.88 4.57
CA GLU A 1069 -30.67 -24.66 5.64
C GLU A 1069 -29.72 -24.79 6.85
N ASP A 1070 -30.29 -24.75 8.06
CA ASP A 1070 -29.60 -24.90 9.36
C ASP A 1070 -28.59 -26.07 9.39
N GLY A 1071 -27.32 -25.79 9.11
CA GLY A 1071 -26.19 -26.71 9.27
C GLY A 1071 -25.33 -26.35 10.48
N GLN A 1072 -24.67 -27.33 11.09
CA GLN A 1072 -23.53 -27.13 12.02
C GLN A 1072 -22.34 -27.90 11.44
N PHE A 1073 -21.09 -27.42 11.63
CA PHE A 1073 -19.92 -28.19 11.19
C PHE A 1073 -19.81 -29.46 12.02
N LEU A 1074 -19.17 -30.48 11.46
CA LEU A 1074 -19.03 -31.75 12.15
C LEU A 1074 -18.20 -31.61 13.44
N SER A 1075 -17.26 -30.68 13.49
CA SER A 1075 -16.47 -30.34 14.67
C SER A 1075 -17.27 -29.66 15.78
N ASP A 1076 -18.39 -29.02 15.44
CA ASP A 1076 -19.24 -28.29 16.39
C ASP A 1076 -20.44 -29.11 16.88
N ILE A 1077 -20.55 -30.39 16.49
CA ILE A 1077 -21.67 -31.25 16.87
C ILE A 1077 -21.68 -31.51 18.38
N ASP A 1078 -22.70 -30.99 19.07
CA ASP A 1078 -23.03 -31.33 20.44
C ASP A 1078 -24.39 -32.05 20.54
N ILE A 1079 -24.37 -33.35 20.85
CA ILE A 1079 -25.53 -34.19 21.10
C ILE A 1079 -25.86 -34.35 22.59
N SER A 1080 -25.22 -33.59 23.50
CA SER A 1080 -25.51 -33.60 24.94
C SER A 1080 -26.93 -33.10 25.26
N THR A 1081 -27.53 -32.34 24.34
CA THR A 1081 -28.90 -31.82 24.44
C THR A 1081 -29.82 -32.41 23.36
N PHE A 1082 -31.14 -32.36 23.60
CA PHE A 1082 -32.12 -32.81 22.61
C PHE A 1082 -32.12 -31.94 21.33
N GLU A 1083 -31.96 -30.63 21.50
CA GLU A 1083 -31.89 -29.66 20.42
C GLU A 1083 -30.60 -29.83 19.62
N GLY A 1084 -29.45 -29.92 20.30
CA GLY A 1084 -28.17 -30.21 19.68
C GLY A 1084 -28.13 -31.56 18.94
N ALA A 1085 -28.74 -32.61 19.52
CA ALA A 1085 -28.89 -33.90 18.83
C ALA A 1085 -29.76 -33.82 17.56
N THR A 1086 -30.71 -32.88 17.49
CA THR A 1086 -31.55 -32.68 16.30
C THR A 1086 -30.79 -31.89 15.23
N ALA A 1087 -30.04 -30.85 15.61
CA ALA A 1087 -29.17 -30.11 14.70
C ALA A 1087 -28.03 -30.98 14.14
N ALA A 1088 -27.45 -31.85 14.98
CA ALA A 1088 -26.44 -32.82 14.58
C ALA A 1088 -26.94 -33.76 13.47
N ILE A 1089 -28.20 -34.20 13.51
CA ILE A 1089 -28.75 -35.08 12.46
C ILE A 1089 -28.74 -34.36 11.10
N THR A 1090 -29.11 -33.08 11.04
CA THR A 1090 -29.08 -32.28 9.82
C THR A 1090 -27.65 -32.11 9.30
N ALA A 1091 -26.72 -31.73 10.18
CA ALA A 1091 -25.29 -31.63 9.84
C ALA A 1091 -24.73 -32.95 9.27
N ILE A 1092 -25.08 -34.08 9.89
CA ILE A 1092 -24.59 -35.39 9.44
C ILE A 1092 -25.24 -35.82 8.12
N ASP A 1093 -26.52 -35.51 7.90
CA ASP A 1093 -27.19 -35.78 6.63
C ASP A 1093 -26.57 -34.96 5.49
N ASN A 1094 -26.21 -33.70 5.74
CA ASN A 1094 -25.45 -32.86 4.81
C ASN A 1094 -24.05 -33.45 4.53
N ALA A 1095 -23.30 -33.81 5.58
CA ALA A 1095 -21.97 -34.41 5.46
C ALA A 1095 -22.00 -35.74 4.68
N ILE A 1096 -23.00 -36.59 4.93
CA ILE A 1096 -23.21 -37.84 4.18
C ILE A 1096 -23.48 -37.52 2.70
N GLY A 1097 -24.27 -36.48 2.41
CA GLY A 1097 -24.52 -35.99 1.05
C GLY A 1097 -23.24 -35.54 0.35
N GLN A 1098 -22.43 -34.72 1.00
CA GLN A 1098 -21.14 -34.24 0.50
C GLN A 1098 -20.18 -35.40 0.18
N VAL A 1099 -20.00 -36.33 1.13
CA VAL A 1099 -19.17 -37.53 0.93
C VAL A 1099 -19.72 -38.39 -0.20
N ALA A 1100 -21.05 -38.58 -0.29
CA ALA A 1100 -21.66 -39.36 -1.36
C ALA A 1100 -21.43 -38.74 -2.75
N SER A 1101 -21.49 -37.40 -2.86
CA SER A 1101 -21.21 -36.68 -4.11
C SER A 1101 -19.76 -36.88 -4.53
N GLN A 1102 -18.78 -36.66 -3.63
CA GLN A 1102 -17.36 -36.83 -3.97
C GLN A 1102 -17.05 -38.27 -4.39
N ARG A 1103 -17.67 -39.26 -3.74
CA ARG A 1103 -17.54 -40.68 -4.12
C ARG A 1103 -18.13 -40.97 -5.49
N ALA A 1104 -19.27 -40.35 -5.83
CA ALA A 1104 -19.86 -40.49 -7.16
C ALA A 1104 -18.92 -39.95 -8.26
N ASP A 1105 -18.27 -38.81 -8.01
CA ASP A 1105 -17.30 -38.21 -8.94
C ASP A 1105 -16.05 -39.07 -9.12
N LEU A 1106 -15.46 -39.55 -8.02
CA LEU A 1106 -14.32 -40.47 -8.07
C LEU A 1106 -14.68 -41.77 -8.81
N GLY A 1107 -15.90 -42.27 -8.62
CA GLY A 1107 -16.43 -43.40 -9.37
C GLY A 1107 -16.58 -43.12 -10.87
N ALA A 1108 -17.06 -41.94 -11.25
CA ALA A 1108 -17.15 -41.51 -12.65
C ALA A 1108 -15.75 -41.40 -13.29
N ILE A 1109 -14.79 -40.84 -12.56
CA ILE A 1109 -13.39 -40.71 -12.99
C ILE A 1109 -12.76 -42.09 -13.18
N GLN A 1110 -12.94 -43.02 -12.23
CA GLN A 1110 -12.47 -44.40 -12.36
C GLN A 1110 -13.00 -45.05 -13.65
N ASN A 1111 -14.32 -44.96 -13.89
CA ASN A 1111 -14.93 -45.50 -15.12
C ASN A 1111 -14.35 -44.85 -16.40
N ARG A 1112 -14.14 -43.53 -16.38
CA ARG A 1112 -13.56 -42.79 -17.51
C ARG A 1112 -12.10 -43.18 -17.76
N LEU A 1113 -11.28 -43.31 -16.71
CA LEU A 1113 -9.88 -43.72 -16.81
C LEU A 1113 -9.77 -45.18 -17.26
N GLU A 1114 -10.61 -46.09 -16.76
CA GLU A 1114 -10.64 -47.49 -17.21
C GLU A 1114 -10.98 -47.62 -18.70
N SER A 1115 -12.01 -46.88 -19.15
CA SER A 1115 -12.35 -46.79 -20.58
C SER A 1115 -11.20 -46.20 -21.41
N THR A 1116 -10.54 -45.16 -20.89
CA THR A 1116 -9.38 -44.53 -21.53
C THR A 1116 -8.22 -45.53 -21.64
N VAL A 1117 -7.86 -46.23 -20.56
CA VAL A 1117 -6.82 -47.29 -20.55
C VAL A 1117 -7.13 -48.34 -21.59
N SER A 1118 -8.37 -48.84 -21.64
CA SER A 1118 -8.78 -49.84 -22.64
C SER A 1118 -8.58 -49.31 -24.08
N ASN A 1119 -8.96 -48.06 -24.34
CA ASN A 1119 -8.79 -47.43 -25.65
C ASN A 1119 -7.31 -47.22 -26.02
N LEU A 1120 -6.50 -46.73 -25.09
CA LEU A 1120 -5.06 -46.52 -25.29
C LEU A 1120 -4.34 -47.85 -25.55
N GLN A 1121 -4.70 -48.91 -24.84
CA GLN A 1121 -4.14 -50.25 -25.07
C GLN A 1121 -4.46 -50.75 -26.48
N VAL A 1122 -5.72 -50.62 -26.92
CA VAL A 1122 -6.13 -50.97 -28.30
C VAL A 1122 -5.36 -50.12 -29.33
N THR A 1123 -5.17 -48.84 -29.06
CA THR A 1123 -4.43 -47.94 -29.96
C THR A 1123 -2.93 -48.30 -29.99
N SER A 1124 -2.32 -48.59 -28.84
CA SER A 1124 -0.93 -49.05 -28.74
C SER A 1124 -0.74 -50.37 -29.48
N GLU A 1125 -1.66 -51.33 -29.35
CA GLU A 1125 -1.61 -52.62 -30.08
C GLU A 1125 -1.73 -52.41 -31.60
N ASN A 1126 -2.65 -51.56 -32.05
CA ASN A 1126 -2.81 -51.23 -33.47
C ASN A 1126 -1.56 -50.54 -34.05
N LEU A 1127 -0.95 -49.61 -33.30
CA LEU A 1127 0.29 -48.94 -33.72
C LEU A 1127 1.48 -49.90 -33.70
N ASN A 1128 1.57 -50.80 -32.71
CA ASN A 1128 2.59 -51.85 -32.68
C ASN A 1128 2.48 -52.77 -33.91
N ALA A 1129 1.25 -53.21 -34.26
CA ALA A 1129 1.01 -54.01 -35.45
C ALA A 1129 1.34 -53.24 -36.75
N ALA A 1130 1.02 -51.95 -36.82
CA ALA A 1130 1.38 -51.10 -37.96
C ALA A 1130 2.90 -50.89 -38.06
N ASN A 1131 3.58 -50.68 -36.93
CA ASN A 1131 5.03 -50.52 -36.87
C ASN A 1131 5.75 -51.80 -37.30
N SER A 1132 5.32 -52.96 -36.81
CA SER A 1132 5.81 -54.29 -37.22
C SER A 1132 5.70 -54.49 -38.75
N ARG A 1133 4.57 -54.13 -39.38
CA ARG A 1133 4.41 -54.22 -40.85
C ARG A 1133 5.37 -53.30 -41.63
N ILE A 1134 5.83 -52.22 -41.03
CA ILE A 1134 6.77 -51.28 -41.65
C ILE A 1134 8.22 -51.74 -41.42
N GLN A 1135 8.54 -52.13 -40.18
CA GLN A 1135 9.90 -52.31 -39.72
C GLN A 1135 10.38 -53.76 -39.84
N ASP A 1136 9.52 -54.76 -39.66
CA ASP A 1136 9.95 -56.16 -39.60
C ASP A 1136 10.26 -56.74 -40.99
N ALA A 1137 11.29 -57.58 -41.03
CA ALA A 1137 11.69 -58.30 -42.23
C ALA A 1137 10.82 -59.55 -42.43
N ASP A 1138 10.36 -59.78 -43.67
CA ASP A 1138 9.80 -61.07 -44.05
C ASP A 1138 10.95 -62.09 -44.16
N PHE A 1139 11.15 -62.86 -43.10
CA PHE A 1139 12.21 -63.86 -43.00
C PHE A 1139 12.21 -64.84 -44.19
N ALA A 1140 11.05 -65.21 -44.72
CA ALA A 1140 10.97 -66.15 -45.84
C ALA A 1140 11.48 -65.50 -47.14
N ALA A 1141 11.07 -64.26 -47.41
CA ALA A 1141 11.53 -63.51 -48.58
C ALA A 1141 13.03 -63.16 -48.48
N GLU A 1142 13.49 -62.70 -47.31
CA GLU A 1142 14.89 -62.30 -47.12
C GLU A 1142 15.84 -63.51 -47.15
N THR A 1143 15.42 -64.67 -46.63
CA THR A 1143 16.20 -65.92 -46.75
C THR A 1143 16.28 -66.41 -48.20
N ALA A 1144 15.21 -66.23 -48.99
CA ALA A 1144 15.22 -66.54 -50.41
C ALA A 1144 16.15 -65.61 -51.20
N GLU A 1145 16.18 -64.31 -50.88
CA GLU A 1145 17.07 -63.34 -51.49
C GLU A 1145 18.54 -63.55 -51.08
N LEU A 1146 18.80 -63.89 -49.82
CA LEU A 1146 20.11 -64.32 -49.34
C LEU A 1146 20.61 -65.53 -50.14
N SER A 1147 19.77 -66.54 -50.31
CA SER A 1147 20.10 -67.74 -51.10
C SER A 1147 20.38 -67.39 -52.57
N ARG A 1148 19.56 -66.51 -53.17
CA ARG A 1148 19.73 -66.03 -54.55
C ARG A 1148 21.05 -65.28 -54.72
N THR A 1149 21.39 -64.39 -53.79
CA THR A 1149 22.61 -63.58 -53.85
C THR A 1149 23.87 -64.40 -53.60
N GLN A 1150 23.81 -65.42 -52.74
CA GLN A 1150 24.90 -66.41 -52.58
C GLN A 1150 25.17 -67.18 -53.89
N VAL A 1151 24.12 -67.60 -54.59
CA VAL A 1151 24.25 -68.25 -55.91
C VAL A 1151 24.84 -67.29 -56.96
N LEU A 1152 24.41 -66.02 -56.97
CA LEU A 1152 24.94 -65.00 -57.87
C LEU A 1152 26.40 -64.62 -57.54
N GLN A 1153 26.80 -64.63 -56.28
CA GLN A 1153 28.18 -64.42 -55.87
C GLN A 1153 29.07 -65.55 -56.40
N GLN A 1154 28.65 -66.81 -56.24
CA GLN A 1154 29.37 -67.97 -56.79
C GLN A 1154 29.47 -67.92 -58.32
N ALA A 1155 28.37 -67.56 -59.00
CA ALA A 1155 28.36 -67.37 -60.45
C ALA A 1155 29.24 -66.20 -60.90
N GLY A 1156 29.23 -65.07 -60.18
CA GLY A 1156 30.05 -63.88 -60.44
C GLY A 1156 31.55 -64.15 -60.31
N ILE A 1157 31.98 -64.95 -59.33
CA ILE A 1157 33.38 -65.42 -59.19
C ILE A 1157 33.77 -66.28 -60.40
N SER A 1158 32.90 -67.18 -60.84
CA SER A 1158 33.13 -68.01 -62.02
C SER A 1158 33.26 -67.18 -63.31
N VAL A 1159 32.40 -66.17 -63.50
CA VAL A 1159 32.44 -65.28 -64.67
C VAL A 1159 33.63 -64.33 -64.63
N LEU A 1160 34.02 -63.82 -63.45
CA LEU A 1160 35.23 -63.02 -63.27
C LEU A 1160 36.48 -63.84 -63.58
N ALA A 1161 36.55 -65.09 -63.09
CA ALA A 1161 37.63 -66.02 -63.39
C ALA A 1161 37.72 -66.30 -64.91
N GLN A 1162 36.57 -66.49 -65.58
CA GLN A 1162 36.51 -66.71 -67.02
C GLN A 1162 36.88 -65.45 -67.84
N ALA A 1163 36.47 -64.26 -67.41
CA ALA A 1163 36.79 -62.98 -68.06
C ALA A 1163 38.28 -62.60 -67.90
N ASN A 1164 38.91 -62.99 -66.78
CA ASN A 1164 40.36 -62.86 -66.57
C ASN A 1164 41.16 -63.89 -67.37
N ALA A 1165 40.66 -65.14 -67.49
CA ALA A 1165 41.28 -66.17 -68.32
C ALA A 1165 41.26 -65.80 -69.81
N ALA A 1166 40.17 -65.22 -70.31
CA ALA A 1166 40.08 -64.73 -71.69
C ALA A 1166 41.07 -63.58 -71.96
N GLY A 1167 41.28 -62.67 -71.00
CA GLY A 1167 42.31 -61.62 -71.09
C GLY A 1167 43.73 -62.17 -71.09
N GLN A 1168 44.02 -63.18 -70.26
CA GLN A 1168 45.33 -63.86 -70.23
C GLN A 1168 45.61 -64.69 -71.48
N GLN A 1169 44.59 -65.34 -72.06
CA GLN A 1169 44.72 -66.08 -73.33
C GLN A 1169 45.08 -65.13 -74.49
N VAL A 1170 44.54 -63.92 -74.52
CA VAL A 1170 44.90 -62.91 -75.53
C VAL A 1170 46.31 -62.34 -75.29
N LEU A 1171 46.70 -62.11 -74.03
CA LEU A 1171 48.06 -61.68 -73.68
C LEU A 1171 49.11 -62.75 -74.04
N SER A 1172 48.78 -64.03 -73.83
CA SER A 1172 49.60 -65.19 -74.21
C SER A 1172 49.76 -65.36 -75.73
N LEU A 1173 48.91 -64.74 -76.54
CA LEU A 1173 48.97 -64.77 -78.01
C LEU A 1173 49.71 -63.56 -78.60
N LEU A 1174 50.03 -62.54 -77.79
CA LEU A 1174 50.68 -61.28 -78.20
C LEU A 1174 52.08 -61.07 -77.56
N GLY A 1175 52.51 -61.97 -76.68
CA GLY A 1175 53.84 -61.99 -76.06
C GLY A 1175 54.75 -63.05 -76.65
#